data_AF-A0A3L7VUA6-F1
#
_entry.id   AF-A0A3L7VUA6-F1
#
_cell.length_a   1.000
_cell.length_b   1.000
_cell.length_c   1.000
_cell.angle_alpha   90.00
_cell.angle_beta   90.00
_cell.angle_gamma   90.00
#
_symmetry.space_group_name_H-M   'P 1'
#
loop_
_entity.id
_entity.type
_entity.pdbx_description
1 polymer ?
#
loop_
_entity_poly.entity_id
_entity_poly.type
_entity_poly.pdbx_seq_one_letter_code
_entity_poly.pdbx_strand_id
1 'polypeptide(L)'
;FDFGRDYMGLLKGAVIAAGIIPPGLESAQCSLADVLARLVGPGHGLELVSSVNDIPKGSRLAVSTNLLAALICVCMRATGQTVNLTGALQESERRLVAARAILGEWLAGSGGGWQDSGGVWPGIKLITGVEAQPTDPEYGVSRGRLLPQHRVMDADEISPAARQRLQDSLVLVHGGMAQNVGPILEMVTEKYLLRAGAEWHARQDAIALMAEMIAALKAGDMRALGQITTRNFMGPLQTIIPWATNRYTEGLIRAAQQRFGEQFWGFWMLGGMSGGGMGFIVDPAIKTEAQAALQEIMDAERLALQDALPFAMTPVVYDFAINERGTWAELLPADQRLMPVGYYALHMPRLLRTEARDLNLTRRRELDYFGAACLTRPELARVVPLLFNQMLPHVSSPANQAPRVYAALNQNGFDREFHEQIRADMRAGRIGLMQNRLPASSTIRDVDFGDVNDATGRPDGEIIRLGEAALSRGEVAVVSLAGGAGSRWTQGAGVVKALHPFAKFAGRHRTFIELHIAKSQQIARRFGAAPAHVFTTSYMTDVPLRHAQMTAQSHGRSWGYAGDVLLSQGRAVGLRFVPMTRDLRFAWEETPHQLLDAQAQKMRQSVHSALIGWARSQGEGADYTDNLPNQCMHPVGHWFEVPNMLRNGTLAQLLHNNPNLRYLMVHNIDTLGATLDPAILGLHIASQQTFSFEVTARRVDDRGGGLARVDDQVRLVEGLAMPRITDEFGLRFYNTLTNWIDIDGMLTLFGLTRDDIMQNPERVNQAVRAMATRMPTYVTIKDVKKRWGNGQEDIYPVAQFEKLWGDMTALPDATVNFLQVTRLRGQQLKDQAQLDGWLRDGSAAYIDALCDWNV
;
A
#
# COMPACT_ATOMS: atom_id res chain seq x y z
N PHE A 1 -0.44 6.39 28.51
CA PHE A 1 -0.39 7.18 27.26
C PHE A 1 -1.25 6.48 26.20
N ASP A 2 -1.96 7.21 25.34
CA ASP A 2 -2.74 6.69 24.20
C ASP A 2 -1.82 6.70 22.97
N PHE A 3 -1.36 5.54 22.49
CA PHE A 3 -0.44 5.43 21.34
C PHE A 3 -1.19 5.25 20.00
N GLY A 4 -2.43 4.75 20.03
CA GLY A 4 -3.24 4.50 18.83
C GLY A 4 -3.84 5.77 18.22
N ARG A 5 -3.96 6.85 18.99
CA ARG A 5 -4.48 8.16 18.55
C ARG A 5 -3.37 9.22 18.36
N ASP A 6 -2.10 8.85 18.58
CA ASP A 6 -1.09 9.83 18.92
C ASP A 6 0.02 10.02 17.89
N TYR A 7 0.01 11.20 17.28
CA TYR A 7 1.05 11.70 16.41
C TYR A 7 2.42 11.89 17.13
N MET A 8 2.45 11.84 18.47
CA MET A 8 3.66 11.93 19.30
C MET A 8 4.13 10.58 19.88
N GLY A 9 3.71 9.45 19.33
CA GLY A 9 4.03 8.12 19.87
C GLY A 9 5.54 7.89 20.12
N LEU A 10 6.41 8.39 19.25
CA LEU A 10 7.86 8.29 19.43
C LEU A 10 8.37 9.10 20.64
N LEU A 11 7.87 10.32 20.87
CA LEU A 11 8.23 11.15 22.03
C LEU A 11 7.77 10.49 23.34
N LYS A 12 6.54 9.96 23.37
CA LYS A 12 6.02 9.26 24.54
C LYS A 12 6.77 7.97 24.81
N GLY A 13 7.08 7.21 23.76
CA GLY A 13 7.96 6.04 23.83
C GLY A 13 9.30 6.39 24.45
N ALA A 14 9.91 7.52 24.07
CA ALA A 14 11.16 8.01 24.66
C ALA A 14 11.04 8.29 26.16
N VAL A 15 9.99 9.00 26.59
CA VAL A 15 9.77 9.35 28.01
C VAL A 15 9.59 8.10 28.88
N ILE A 16 8.84 7.11 28.41
CA ILE A 16 8.63 5.84 29.13
C ILE A 16 9.92 5.02 29.14
N ALA A 17 10.55 4.82 27.97
CA ALA A 17 11.75 4.01 27.85
C ALA A 17 12.96 4.62 28.59
N ALA A 18 13.01 5.95 28.72
CA ALA A 18 13.98 6.63 29.56
C ALA A 18 13.72 6.46 31.07
N GLY A 19 12.58 5.90 31.47
CA GLY A 19 12.23 5.67 32.87
C GLY A 19 11.71 6.91 33.62
N ILE A 20 11.40 8.02 32.93
CA ILE A 20 10.79 9.21 33.55
C ILE A 20 9.40 8.86 34.09
N ILE A 21 8.64 8.10 33.30
CA ILE A 21 7.36 7.52 33.71
C ILE A 21 7.53 6.01 33.72
N PRO A 22 7.77 5.40 34.90
CA PRO A 22 7.98 3.96 35.01
C PRO A 22 6.75 3.19 34.50
N PRO A 23 6.94 2.09 33.75
CA PRO A 23 5.84 1.21 33.36
C PRO A 23 5.02 0.70 34.56
N GLY A 24 5.65 0.51 35.73
CA GLY A 24 4.96 0.09 36.96
C GLY A 24 3.97 1.10 37.56
N LEU A 25 3.90 2.34 37.04
CA LEU A 25 2.83 3.29 37.37
C LEU A 25 1.57 3.08 36.53
N GLU A 26 1.60 2.16 35.58
CA GLU A 26 0.41 1.74 34.86
C GLU A 26 -0.65 1.21 35.84
N SER A 27 -1.87 1.73 35.76
CA SER A 27 -2.98 1.47 36.70
C SER A 27 -2.82 2.02 38.13
N ALA A 28 -1.74 2.74 38.43
CA ALA A 28 -1.64 3.47 39.70
C ALA A 28 -2.63 4.66 39.71
N GLN A 29 -3.26 4.91 40.86
CA GLN A 29 -4.17 6.05 41.04
C GLN A 29 -3.43 7.39 41.24
N CYS A 30 -2.09 7.39 41.17
CA CYS A 30 -1.29 8.62 41.29
C CYS A 30 -1.43 9.49 40.04
N SER A 31 -1.54 10.81 40.23
CA SER A 31 -1.61 11.71 39.09
C SER A 31 -0.22 11.91 38.46
N LEU A 32 -0.17 12.20 37.15
CA LEU A 32 1.08 12.58 36.49
C LEU A 32 1.72 13.81 37.12
N ALA A 33 0.90 14.72 37.67
CA ALA A 33 1.38 15.90 38.38
C ALA A 33 2.17 15.52 39.64
N ASP A 34 1.75 14.50 40.38
CA ASP A 34 2.46 14.03 41.58
C ASP A 34 3.83 13.44 41.23
N VAL A 35 3.90 12.69 40.12
CA VAL A 35 5.15 12.12 39.61
C VAL A 35 6.11 13.23 39.18
N LEU A 36 5.62 14.19 38.39
CA LEU A 36 6.44 15.31 37.93
C LEU A 36 6.85 16.23 39.09
N ALA A 37 6.00 16.43 40.09
CA ALA A 37 6.34 17.23 41.27
C ALA A 37 7.54 16.65 42.03
N ARG A 38 7.72 15.32 42.02
CA ARG A 38 8.89 14.65 42.61
C ARG A 38 10.15 14.79 41.74
N LEU A 39 10.00 14.83 40.42
CA LEU A 39 11.12 14.87 39.48
C LEU A 39 11.66 16.29 39.23
N VAL A 40 10.76 17.25 39.02
CA VAL A 40 11.11 18.62 38.59
C VAL A 40 10.55 19.72 39.51
N GLY A 41 9.86 19.34 40.58
CA GLY A 41 9.28 20.25 41.56
C GLY A 41 7.79 20.54 41.32
N PRO A 42 7.03 20.92 42.36
CA PRO A 42 5.59 21.20 42.24
C PRO A 42 5.30 22.35 41.27
N GLY A 43 4.29 22.18 40.42
CA GLY A 43 3.87 23.20 39.44
C GLY A 43 4.80 23.33 38.22
N HIS A 44 5.84 22.49 38.12
CA HIS A 44 6.72 22.38 36.97
C HIS A 44 6.38 21.16 36.12
N GLY A 45 6.90 21.15 34.88
CA GLY A 45 6.73 20.06 33.94
C GLY A 45 7.90 19.98 32.96
N LEU A 46 7.88 18.98 32.09
CA LEU A 46 8.89 18.75 31.07
C LEU A 46 8.30 19.05 29.69
N GLU A 47 9.07 19.74 28.85
CA GLU A 47 8.78 19.93 27.44
C GLU A 47 9.91 19.30 26.62
N LEU A 48 9.56 18.24 25.87
CA LEU A 48 10.47 17.53 24.99
C LEU A 48 10.07 17.81 23.56
N VAL A 49 10.96 18.43 22.79
CA VAL A 49 10.74 18.77 21.38
C VAL A 49 11.74 17.97 20.55
N SER A 50 11.23 17.35 19.49
CA SER A 50 12.05 16.75 18.44
C SER A 50 11.87 17.54 17.15
N SER A 51 12.92 17.62 16.34
CA SER A 51 12.88 18.25 15.04
C SER A 51 13.72 17.42 14.08
N VAL A 52 13.12 17.12 12.94
CA VAL A 52 13.75 16.40 11.83
C VAL A 52 13.53 17.25 10.60
N ASN A 53 14.61 17.60 9.89
CA ASN A 53 14.54 18.44 8.71
C ASN A 53 14.44 17.55 7.47
N ASP A 54 13.33 17.65 6.74
CA ASP A 54 13.15 17.10 5.39
C ASP A 54 13.45 15.59 5.22
N ILE A 55 13.27 14.82 6.29
CA ILE A 55 13.32 13.35 6.24
C ILE A 55 11.92 12.81 6.56
N PRO A 56 11.28 12.10 5.62
CA PRO A 56 9.94 11.56 5.83
C PRO A 56 9.96 10.40 6.83
N LYS A 57 8.81 10.12 7.44
CA LYS A 57 8.59 8.84 8.12
C LYS A 57 8.77 7.69 7.12
N GLY A 58 9.58 6.70 7.49
CA GLY A 58 9.85 5.54 6.62
C GLY A 58 11.01 5.71 5.63
N SER A 59 11.90 6.69 5.85
CA SER A 59 13.02 7.01 4.95
C SER A 59 14.06 5.91 4.69
N ARG A 60 14.05 4.83 5.48
CA ARG A 60 15.06 3.74 5.42
C ARG A 60 16.50 4.15 5.75
N LEU A 61 16.68 5.36 6.29
CA LEU A 61 17.96 5.86 6.79
C LEU A 61 18.15 5.62 8.30
N ALA A 62 17.33 4.76 8.92
CA ALA A 62 17.36 4.48 10.36
C ALA A 62 17.18 5.72 11.27
N VAL A 63 16.55 6.79 10.76
CA VAL A 63 16.49 8.08 11.48
C VAL A 63 15.57 8.04 12.70
N SER A 64 14.46 7.29 12.64
CA SER A 64 13.51 7.20 13.77
C SER A 64 14.14 6.60 15.02
N THR A 65 14.89 5.51 14.88
CA THR A 65 15.54 4.82 16.01
C THR A 65 16.65 5.69 16.59
N ASN A 66 17.41 6.37 15.74
CA ASN A 66 18.44 7.31 16.20
C ASN A 66 17.84 8.54 16.88
N LEU A 67 16.73 9.08 16.36
CA LEU A 67 16.00 10.17 17.01
C LEU A 67 15.46 9.72 18.38
N LEU A 68 14.88 8.53 18.46
CA LEU A 68 14.40 7.95 19.70
C LEU A 68 15.55 7.76 20.71
N ALA A 69 16.69 7.23 20.26
CA ALA A 69 17.89 7.11 21.09
C ALA A 69 18.40 8.48 21.60
N ALA A 70 18.40 9.51 20.74
CA ALA A 70 18.77 10.86 21.13
C ALA A 70 17.80 11.46 22.18
N LEU A 71 16.49 11.26 22.01
CA LEU A 71 15.47 11.69 22.96
C LEU A 71 15.63 10.98 24.31
N ILE A 72 15.81 9.66 24.30
CA ILE A 72 16.07 8.87 25.50
C ILE A 72 17.35 9.35 26.19
N CYS A 73 18.41 9.60 25.43
CA CYS A 73 19.68 10.14 25.94
C CYS A 73 19.49 11.48 26.65
N VAL A 74 18.77 12.43 26.05
CA VAL A 74 18.44 13.72 26.68
C VAL A 74 17.63 13.52 27.97
N CYS A 75 16.64 12.64 27.95
CA CYS A 75 15.82 12.33 29.13
C CYS A 75 16.64 11.70 30.26
N MET A 76 17.54 10.77 29.94
CA MET A 76 18.44 10.13 30.90
C MET A 76 19.43 11.14 31.50
N ARG A 77 19.98 12.04 30.68
CA ARG A 77 20.86 13.13 31.13
C ARG A 77 20.14 14.09 32.07
N ALA A 78 18.94 14.53 31.70
CA ALA A 78 18.12 15.44 32.49
C ALA A 78 17.70 14.85 33.85
N THR A 79 17.70 13.51 33.99
CA THR A 79 17.34 12.80 35.23
C THR A 79 18.52 12.20 35.97
N GLY A 80 19.76 12.52 35.56
CA GLY A 80 20.97 12.05 36.25
C GLY A 80 21.24 10.55 36.10
N GLN A 81 20.64 9.89 35.10
CA GLN A 81 20.89 8.48 34.78
C GLN A 81 22.18 8.25 33.98
N THR A 82 22.80 9.33 33.50
CA THR A 82 24.13 9.33 32.86
C THR A 82 25.12 10.12 33.70
N VAL A 83 26.41 9.81 33.54
CA VAL A 83 27.52 10.46 34.26
C VAL A 83 27.65 11.93 33.86
N ASN A 84 27.52 12.24 32.58
CA ASN A 84 27.73 13.59 32.06
C ASN A 84 26.41 14.21 31.55
N LEU A 85 26.21 15.50 31.79
CA LEU A 85 25.08 16.26 31.21
C LEU A 85 25.31 16.60 29.73
N THR A 86 26.55 16.87 29.35
CA THR A 86 26.97 17.22 27.98
C THR A 86 28.02 16.23 27.46
N GLY A 87 28.39 16.35 26.19
CA GLY A 87 29.44 15.53 25.57
C GLY A 87 29.00 14.13 25.16
N ALA A 88 29.97 13.25 24.94
CA ALA A 88 29.75 11.87 24.50
C ALA A 88 29.19 10.99 25.63
N LEU A 89 28.50 9.91 25.24
CA LEU A 89 28.12 8.82 26.14
C LEU A 89 29.30 7.87 26.38
N GLN A 90 29.38 7.28 27.58
CA GLN A 90 30.21 6.13 27.89
C GLN A 90 29.66 4.86 27.24
N GLU A 91 30.49 3.83 27.07
CA GLU A 91 30.07 2.60 26.38
C GLU A 91 28.89 1.88 27.06
N SER A 92 28.89 1.82 28.39
CA SER A 92 27.78 1.27 29.18
C SER A 92 26.48 2.05 28.96
N GLU A 93 26.57 3.38 28.89
CA GLU A 93 25.43 4.26 28.63
C GLU A 93 24.90 4.11 27.20
N ARG A 94 25.78 3.96 26.20
CA ARG A 94 25.38 3.71 24.80
C ARG A 94 24.58 2.41 24.68
N ARG A 95 25.07 1.33 25.30
CA ARG A 95 24.38 0.04 25.31
C ARG A 95 23.00 0.13 25.99
N LEU A 96 22.90 0.87 27.10
CA LEU A 96 21.63 1.09 27.79
C LEU A 96 20.66 1.92 26.94
N VAL A 97 21.13 3.00 26.30
CA VAL A 97 20.32 3.82 25.39
C VAL A 97 19.83 2.99 24.21
N ALA A 98 20.68 2.16 23.61
CA ALA A 98 20.28 1.27 22.51
C ALA A 98 19.20 0.26 22.95
N ALA A 99 19.35 -0.36 24.12
CA ALA A 99 18.33 -1.25 24.69
C ALA A 99 16.98 -0.54 24.89
N ARG A 100 17.03 0.67 25.44
CA ARG A 100 15.83 1.48 25.70
C ARG A 100 15.21 2.01 24.41
N ALA A 101 16.01 2.31 23.38
CA ALA A 101 15.50 2.68 22.07
C ALA A 101 14.68 1.52 21.47
N ILE A 102 15.20 0.29 21.52
CA ILE A 102 14.47 -0.90 21.09
C ILE A 102 13.14 -1.07 21.86
N LEU A 103 13.19 -0.92 23.20
CA LEU A 103 11.97 -0.93 24.02
C LEU A 103 10.98 0.16 23.61
N GLY A 104 11.45 1.39 23.40
CA GLY A 104 10.62 2.52 22.98
C GLY A 104 9.98 2.31 21.62
N GLU A 105 10.68 1.64 20.68
CA GLU A 105 10.11 1.24 19.40
C GLU A 105 8.99 0.24 19.58
N TRP A 106 9.20 -0.82 20.37
CA TRP A 106 8.17 -1.82 20.65
C TRP A 106 6.94 -1.22 21.33
N LEU A 107 7.13 -0.33 22.31
CA LEU A 107 6.04 0.39 22.97
C LEU A 107 5.26 1.29 22.00
N ALA A 108 5.95 1.91 21.04
CA ALA A 108 5.33 2.75 20.02
C ALA A 108 4.74 1.95 18.84
N GLY A 109 4.79 0.61 18.88
CA GLY A 109 4.30 -0.27 17.80
C GLY A 109 5.19 -0.31 16.56
N SER A 110 6.46 0.08 16.67
CA SER A 110 7.47 0.00 15.61
C SER A 110 8.31 -1.27 15.76
N GLY A 111 8.49 -2.01 14.66
CA GLY A 111 9.32 -3.22 14.59
C GLY A 111 10.72 -2.98 14.01
N GLY A 112 11.39 -1.90 14.42
CA GLY A 112 12.74 -1.57 13.95
C GLY A 112 13.77 -2.62 14.34
N GLY A 113 14.84 -2.73 13.56
CA GLY A 113 15.92 -3.69 13.82
C GLY A 113 17.01 -3.09 14.71
N TRP A 114 17.69 -3.93 15.49
CA TRP A 114 18.74 -3.48 16.42
C TRP A 114 19.86 -2.68 15.74
N GLN A 115 20.11 -2.90 14.44
CA GLN A 115 21.14 -2.20 13.67
C GLN A 115 20.87 -0.69 13.55
N ASP A 116 19.61 -0.27 13.65
CA ASP A 116 19.21 1.12 13.45
C ASP A 116 19.70 2.01 14.61
N SER A 117 19.96 1.43 15.78
CA SER A 117 20.56 2.11 16.95
C SER A 117 22.06 2.39 16.82
N GLY A 118 22.69 1.97 15.72
CA GLY A 118 24.12 2.14 15.51
C GLY A 118 24.61 3.59 15.51
N GLY A 119 23.75 4.58 15.24
CA GLY A 119 24.13 6.00 15.29
C GLY A 119 24.41 6.55 16.69
N VAL A 120 24.15 5.75 17.74
CA VAL A 120 24.60 6.05 19.10
C VAL A 120 26.13 6.03 19.21
N TRP A 121 26.81 5.16 18.44
CA TRP A 121 28.26 5.04 18.40
C TRP A 121 28.90 5.95 17.34
N PRO A 122 30.14 6.43 17.56
CA PRO A 122 30.84 7.26 16.59
C PRO A 122 31.27 6.49 15.34
N GLY A 123 31.43 7.23 14.25
CA GLY A 123 32.12 6.80 13.04
C GLY A 123 31.49 5.59 12.34
N ILE A 124 32.38 4.81 11.71
CA ILE A 124 32.07 3.55 11.04
C ILE A 124 32.18 2.41 12.06
N LYS A 125 31.23 1.48 12.00
CA LYS A 125 31.13 0.37 12.96
C LYS A 125 30.72 -0.91 12.25
N LEU A 126 31.29 -2.00 12.73
CA LEU A 126 30.86 -3.34 12.40
C LEU A 126 29.93 -3.81 13.52
N ILE A 127 28.69 -4.16 13.16
CA ILE A 127 27.68 -4.64 14.10
C ILE A 127 27.44 -6.12 13.88
N THR A 128 27.65 -6.94 14.91
CA THR A 128 27.61 -8.40 14.81
C THR A 128 26.70 -9.02 15.86
N GLY A 129 25.88 -9.97 15.44
CA GLY A 129 25.23 -10.92 16.35
C GLY A 129 26.29 -11.71 17.11
N VAL A 130 26.00 -12.03 18.37
CA VAL A 130 26.97 -12.59 19.30
C VAL A 130 26.29 -13.64 20.17
N GLU A 131 26.97 -14.75 20.41
CA GLU A 131 26.45 -15.82 21.26
C GLU A 131 26.19 -15.33 22.68
N ALA A 132 25.12 -15.85 23.30
CA ALA A 132 24.84 -15.59 24.70
C ALA A 132 25.86 -16.30 25.59
N GLN A 133 26.41 -15.59 26.57
CA GLN A 133 27.38 -16.08 27.55
C GLN A 133 26.72 -16.28 28.91
N PRO A 134 27.27 -17.09 29.82
CA PRO A 134 26.66 -17.36 31.14
C PRO A 134 26.27 -16.14 31.98
N THR A 135 26.88 -14.98 31.73
CA THR A 135 26.58 -13.71 32.41
C THR A 135 25.42 -12.93 31.77
N ASP A 136 24.98 -13.33 30.59
CA ASP A 136 23.89 -12.70 29.85
C ASP A 136 22.55 -13.30 30.26
N PRO A 137 21.49 -12.48 30.39
CA PRO A 137 20.15 -12.96 30.77
C PRO A 137 19.55 -13.93 29.74
N GLU A 138 20.04 -13.94 28.51
CA GLU A 138 19.58 -14.83 27.45
C GLU A 138 20.25 -16.22 27.46
N TYR A 139 21.27 -16.45 28.30
CA TYR A 139 21.98 -17.73 28.35
C TYR A 139 21.06 -18.88 28.73
N GLY A 140 21.07 -19.94 27.91
CA GLY A 140 20.16 -21.08 28.08
C GLY A 140 18.73 -20.83 27.59
N VAL A 141 18.39 -19.60 27.19
CA VAL A 141 17.08 -19.23 26.62
C VAL A 141 17.18 -19.06 25.10
N SER A 142 18.21 -18.38 24.61
CA SER A 142 18.47 -18.19 23.17
C SER A 142 19.94 -18.46 22.84
N ARG A 143 20.23 -18.66 21.55
CA ARG A 143 21.62 -18.86 21.07
C ARG A 143 22.46 -17.59 21.06
N GLY A 144 21.83 -16.41 21.08
CA GLY A 144 22.51 -15.12 20.92
C GLY A 144 21.89 -14.03 21.77
N ARG A 145 22.68 -13.03 22.14
CA ARG A 145 22.24 -11.88 22.94
C ARG A 145 21.18 -11.06 22.21
N LEU A 146 20.29 -10.41 22.96
CA LEU A 146 19.33 -9.46 22.40
C LEU A 146 20.04 -8.28 21.73
N LEU A 147 21.08 -7.74 22.39
CA LEU A 147 21.88 -6.66 21.84
C LEU A 147 23.11 -7.19 21.10
N PRO A 148 23.37 -6.70 19.87
CA PRO A 148 24.58 -7.07 19.15
C PRO A 148 25.83 -6.44 19.79
N GLN A 149 26.98 -6.84 19.27
CA GLN A 149 28.23 -6.12 19.51
C GLN A 149 28.38 -4.99 18.49
N HIS A 150 28.69 -3.78 18.97
CA HIS A 150 29.02 -2.62 18.15
C HIS A 150 30.54 -2.40 18.24
N ARG A 151 31.28 -2.75 17.19
CA ARG A 151 32.73 -2.54 17.13
C ARG A 151 33.01 -1.31 16.27
N VAL A 152 33.39 -0.21 16.92
CA VAL A 152 33.86 0.99 16.22
C VAL A 152 35.15 0.64 15.49
N MET A 153 35.17 0.90 14.19
CA MET A 153 36.37 0.80 13.36
C MET A 153 37.06 2.15 13.45
N ASP A 154 38.24 2.20 14.04
CA ASP A 154 38.95 3.44 14.33
C ASP A 154 39.72 3.99 13.10
N ALA A 155 40.55 5.01 13.33
CA ALA A 155 41.35 5.64 12.29
C ALA A 155 42.53 4.75 11.82
N ASP A 156 42.92 3.74 12.60
CA ASP A 156 44.00 2.81 12.22
C ASP A 156 43.45 1.69 11.33
N GLU A 157 42.21 1.24 11.58
CA GLU A 157 41.52 0.29 10.70
C GLU A 157 40.99 0.93 9.42
N ILE A 158 40.37 2.11 9.51
CA ILE A 158 39.89 2.87 8.35
C ILE A 158 40.44 4.29 8.44
N SER A 159 41.51 4.52 7.69
CA SER A 159 42.24 5.80 7.68
C SER A 159 41.33 7.01 7.41
N PRO A 160 41.68 8.20 7.92
CA PRO A 160 40.98 9.44 7.59
C PRO A 160 40.85 9.67 6.08
N ALA A 161 41.87 9.30 5.31
CA ALA A 161 41.83 9.37 3.85
C ALA A 161 40.79 8.42 3.23
N ALA A 162 40.66 7.19 3.74
CA ALA A 162 39.63 6.24 3.27
C ALA A 162 38.22 6.72 3.62
N ARG A 163 38.02 7.30 4.81
CA ARG A 163 36.75 7.93 5.23
C ARG A 163 36.37 9.10 4.34
N GLN A 164 37.35 9.94 3.99
CA GLN A 164 37.14 11.05 3.08
C GLN A 164 36.79 10.55 1.67
N ARG A 165 37.53 9.56 1.14
CA ARG A 165 37.22 8.94 -0.16
C ARG A 165 35.81 8.35 -0.22
N LEU A 166 35.33 7.72 0.86
CA LEU A 166 33.95 7.24 0.93
C LEU A 166 32.95 8.39 0.80
N GLN A 167 33.15 9.47 1.56
CA GLN A 167 32.29 10.66 1.46
C GLN A 167 32.37 11.30 0.08
N ASP A 168 33.54 11.33 -0.56
CA ASP A 168 33.75 11.96 -1.87
C ASP A 168 33.23 11.11 -3.03
N SER A 169 33.05 9.80 -2.84
CA SER A 169 32.61 8.89 -3.91
C SER A 169 31.14 8.50 -3.80
N LEU A 170 30.55 8.54 -2.61
CA LEU A 170 29.16 8.11 -2.38
C LEU A 170 28.20 9.30 -2.56
N VAL A 171 27.17 9.10 -3.37
CA VAL A 171 25.98 9.96 -3.44
C VAL A 171 24.84 9.26 -2.72
N LEU A 172 24.37 9.85 -1.62
CA LEU A 172 23.28 9.34 -0.80
C LEU A 172 21.95 9.93 -1.25
N VAL A 173 20.94 9.10 -1.48
CA VAL A 173 19.64 9.54 -1.98
C VAL A 173 18.47 8.89 -1.24
N HIS A 174 17.31 9.55 -1.28
CA HIS A 174 16.01 8.93 -1.05
C HIS A 174 15.21 8.94 -2.34
N GLY A 175 14.88 7.77 -2.89
CA GLY A 175 14.17 7.61 -4.16
C GLY A 175 12.69 7.98 -4.12
N GLY A 176 12.15 8.37 -2.97
CA GLY A 176 10.78 8.85 -2.80
C GLY A 176 9.76 7.77 -2.44
N MET A 177 10.11 6.48 -2.51
CA MET A 177 9.19 5.39 -2.15
C MET A 177 9.13 5.19 -0.62
N ALA A 178 7.95 4.83 -0.12
CA ALA A 178 7.76 4.29 1.22
C ALA A 178 6.91 3.02 1.12
N GLN A 179 7.41 1.90 1.66
CA GLN A 179 6.76 0.60 1.56
C GLN A 179 6.76 -0.09 2.93
N ASN A 180 5.80 -0.98 3.19
CA ASN A 180 5.77 -1.76 4.43
C ASN A 180 6.72 -2.98 4.32
N VAL A 181 7.69 -3.08 5.22
CA VAL A 181 8.66 -4.20 5.25
C VAL A 181 8.24 -5.33 6.19
N GLY A 182 7.16 -5.19 6.97
CA GLY A 182 6.70 -6.22 7.90
C GLY A 182 6.56 -7.61 7.24
N PRO A 183 5.79 -7.72 6.13
CA PRO A 183 5.65 -8.99 5.41
C PRO A 183 6.98 -9.55 4.87
N ILE A 184 7.93 -8.67 4.50
CA ILE A 184 9.28 -9.08 4.07
C ILE A 184 10.02 -9.73 5.22
N LEU A 185 9.97 -9.14 6.42
CA LEU A 185 10.65 -9.68 7.58
C LEU A 185 10.11 -11.05 7.96
N GLU A 186 8.79 -11.25 7.91
CA GLU A 186 8.15 -12.55 8.12
C GLU A 186 8.64 -13.59 7.11
N MET A 187 8.57 -13.28 5.82
CA MET A 187 9.06 -14.15 4.72
C MET A 187 10.54 -14.53 4.91
N VAL A 188 11.41 -13.54 5.15
CA VAL A 188 12.85 -13.75 5.32
C VAL A 188 13.14 -14.60 6.55
N THR A 189 12.39 -14.41 7.63
CA THR A 189 12.51 -15.18 8.87
C THR A 189 12.03 -16.62 8.68
N GLU A 190 10.90 -16.83 8.02
CA GLU A 190 10.38 -18.16 7.69
C GLU A 190 11.41 -18.94 6.88
N LYS A 191 11.93 -18.37 5.78
CA LYS A 191 12.95 -19.01 4.93
C LYS A 191 14.23 -19.33 5.67
N TYR A 192 14.63 -18.47 6.61
CA TYR A 192 15.78 -18.72 7.48
C TYR A 192 15.52 -19.91 8.41
N LEU A 193 14.38 -19.94 9.09
CA LEU A 193 14.01 -21.00 10.03
C LEU A 193 13.83 -22.34 9.33
N LEU A 194 13.24 -22.35 8.12
CA LEU A 194 13.06 -23.54 7.29
C LEU A 194 14.33 -24.00 6.57
N ARG A 195 15.43 -23.21 6.60
CA ARG A 195 16.67 -23.48 5.87
C ARG A 195 16.44 -23.74 4.37
N ALA A 196 15.62 -22.89 3.75
CA ALA A 196 15.35 -22.97 2.32
C ALA A 196 16.67 -22.93 1.52
N GLY A 197 16.84 -23.87 0.58
CA GLY A 197 18.15 -24.17 -0.01
C GLY A 197 18.80 -22.99 -0.73
N ALA A 198 18.10 -22.35 -1.67
CA ALA A 198 18.65 -21.23 -2.44
C ALA A 198 18.97 -20.03 -1.54
N GLU A 199 18.05 -19.67 -0.65
CA GLU A 199 18.22 -18.56 0.29
C GLU A 199 19.30 -18.83 1.34
N TRP A 200 19.52 -20.09 1.73
CA TRP A 200 20.61 -20.44 2.63
C TRP A 200 21.98 -20.23 1.99
N HIS A 201 22.19 -20.70 0.76
CA HIS A 201 23.44 -20.47 0.02
C HIS A 201 23.67 -18.98 -0.22
N ALA A 202 22.64 -18.26 -0.67
CA ALA A 202 22.71 -16.81 -0.86
C ALA A 202 23.10 -16.06 0.43
N ARG A 203 22.66 -16.51 1.62
CA ARG A 203 23.12 -15.93 2.90
C ARG A 203 24.60 -16.14 3.15
N GLN A 204 25.13 -17.32 2.86
CA GLN A 204 26.56 -17.59 3.00
C GLN A 204 27.37 -16.71 2.04
N ASP A 205 26.90 -16.56 0.80
CA ASP A 205 27.51 -15.67 -0.18
C ASP A 205 27.49 -14.21 0.30
N ALA A 206 26.36 -13.72 0.81
CA ALA A 206 26.25 -12.37 1.37
C ALA A 206 27.21 -12.16 2.56
N ILE A 207 27.42 -13.16 3.42
CA ILE A 207 28.38 -13.11 4.52
C ILE A 207 29.82 -13.02 4.00
N ALA A 208 30.16 -13.80 2.96
CA ALA A 208 31.47 -13.74 2.33
C ALA A 208 31.72 -12.36 1.70
N LEU A 209 30.74 -11.82 0.98
CA LEU A 209 30.81 -10.48 0.37
C LEU A 209 30.99 -9.39 1.43
N MET A 210 30.41 -9.53 2.62
CA MET A 210 30.61 -8.58 3.72
C MET A 210 32.09 -8.47 4.12
N ALA A 211 32.83 -9.60 4.15
CA ALA A 211 34.26 -9.57 4.45
C ALA A 211 35.05 -8.81 3.36
N GLU A 212 34.69 -8.99 2.08
CA GLU A 212 35.28 -8.24 0.97
C GLU A 212 34.96 -6.74 1.06
N MET A 213 33.73 -6.35 1.40
CA MET A 213 33.34 -4.94 1.59
C MET A 213 34.17 -4.28 2.70
N ILE A 214 34.37 -4.99 3.82
CA ILE A 214 35.21 -4.51 4.92
C ILE A 214 36.66 -4.31 4.44
N ALA A 215 37.22 -5.27 3.69
CA ALA A 215 38.58 -5.17 3.16
C ALA A 215 38.75 -3.99 2.19
N ALA A 216 37.81 -3.80 1.25
CA ALA A 216 37.81 -2.67 0.32
C ALA A 216 37.72 -1.32 1.06
N LEU A 217 36.87 -1.24 2.08
CA LEU A 217 36.73 -0.02 2.89
C LEU A 217 38.00 0.29 3.69
N LYS A 218 38.66 -0.72 4.27
CA LYS A 218 39.96 -0.56 4.96
C LYS A 218 41.07 -0.08 4.02
N ALA A 219 41.12 -0.63 2.80
CA ALA A 219 42.03 -0.17 1.75
C ALA A 219 41.66 1.24 1.21
N GLY A 220 40.43 1.67 1.44
CA GLY A 220 39.85 2.87 0.86
C GLY A 220 39.69 2.78 -0.67
N ASP A 221 39.46 1.58 -1.19
CA ASP A 221 39.14 1.31 -2.60
C ASP A 221 37.61 1.37 -2.80
N MET A 222 37.12 2.56 -3.15
CA MET A 222 35.69 2.79 -3.34
C MET A 222 35.16 2.16 -4.62
N ARG A 223 36.02 1.93 -5.62
CA ARG A 223 35.63 1.28 -6.87
C ARG A 223 35.35 -0.20 -6.62
N ALA A 224 36.24 -0.89 -5.92
CA ALA A 224 36.00 -2.26 -5.48
C ALA A 224 34.77 -2.36 -4.56
N LEU A 225 34.63 -1.43 -3.61
CA LEU A 225 33.46 -1.38 -2.73
C LEU A 225 32.15 -1.31 -3.54
N GLY A 226 32.05 -0.40 -4.52
CA GLY A 226 30.88 -0.25 -5.38
C GLY A 226 30.55 -1.51 -6.18
N GLN A 227 31.57 -2.18 -6.72
CA GLN A 227 31.39 -3.45 -7.43
C GLN A 227 30.84 -4.54 -6.51
N ILE A 228 31.39 -4.67 -5.30
CA ILE A 228 30.97 -5.69 -4.32
C ILE A 228 29.55 -5.42 -3.82
N THR A 229 29.20 -4.18 -3.49
CA THR A 229 27.83 -3.83 -3.06
C THR A 229 26.81 -4.05 -4.17
N THR A 230 27.18 -3.76 -5.43
CA THR A 230 26.33 -4.05 -6.60
C THR A 230 26.14 -5.55 -6.77
N ARG A 231 27.21 -6.34 -6.66
CA ARG A 231 27.14 -7.81 -6.77
C ARG A 231 26.27 -8.42 -5.66
N ASN A 232 26.42 -7.92 -4.42
CA ASN A 232 25.57 -8.34 -3.31
C ASN A 232 24.10 -8.04 -3.58
N PHE A 233 23.79 -6.84 -4.08
CA PHE A 233 22.43 -6.42 -4.42
C PHE A 233 21.82 -7.22 -5.58
N MET A 234 22.56 -7.42 -6.67
CA MET A 234 22.05 -8.12 -7.86
C MET A 234 21.99 -9.64 -7.69
N GLY A 235 22.80 -10.21 -6.79
CA GLY A 235 22.84 -11.64 -6.51
C GLY A 235 22.14 -11.98 -5.20
N PRO A 236 22.89 -12.28 -4.13
CA PRO A 236 22.36 -12.94 -2.95
C PRO A 236 21.24 -12.16 -2.25
N LEU A 237 21.26 -10.82 -2.24
CA LEU A 237 20.18 -10.05 -1.61
C LEU A 237 18.82 -10.27 -2.31
N GLN A 238 18.78 -10.31 -3.64
CA GLN A 238 17.54 -10.58 -4.38
C GLN A 238 17.07 -12.04 -4.21
N THR A 239 17.97 -12.99 -3.96
CA THR A 239 17.58 -14.36 -3.62
C THR A 239 16.97 -14.44 -2.23
N ILE A 240 17.60 -13.82 -1.22
CA ILE A 240 17.14 -13.82 0.17
C ILE A 240 15.83 -13.03 0.29
N ILE A 241 15.75 -11.90 -0.43
CA ILE A 241 14.68 -10.93 -0.39
C ILE A 241 14.27 -10.61 -1.83
N PRO A 242 13.36 -11.39 -2.44
CA PRO A 242 12.91 -11.14 -3.82
C PRO A 242 12.42 -9.70 -4.07
N TRP A 243 11.84 -9.06 -3.06
CA TRP A 243 11.35 -7.68 -3.14
C TRP A 243 12.39 -6.63 -2.72
N ALA A 244 13.66 -7.00 -2.54
CA ALA A 244 14.74 -6.03 -2.30
C ALA A 244 14.90 -5.05 -3.46
N THR A 245 14.43 -5.41 -4.65
CA THR A 245 14.46 -4.60 -5.88
C THR A 245 13.07 -4.41 -6.47
N ASN A 246 12.92 -3.44 -7.37
CA ASN A 246 11.72 -3.21 -8.17
C ASN A 246 12.10 -2.52 -9.50
N ARG A 247 11.11 -2.30 -10.38
CA ARG A 247 11.31 -1.64 -11.69
C ARG A 247 11.94 -0.24 -11.56
N TYR A 248 11.61 0.51 -10.51
CA TYR A 248 12.13 1.86 -10.30
C TYR A 248 13.62 1.80 -9.97
N THR A 249 14.03 1.03 -8.96
CA THR A 249 15.45 0.92 -8.57
C THR A 249 16.33 0.40 -9.71
N GLU A 250 15.90 -0.64 -10.43
CA GLU A 250 16.68 -1.14 -11.57
C GLU A 250 16.73 -0.13 -12.73
N GLY A 251 15.70 0.70 -12.88
CA GLY A 251 15.69 1.85 -13.80
C GLY A 251 16.76 2.86 -13.44
N LEU A 252 16.82 3.27 -12.17
CA LEU A 252 17.83 4.22 -11.68
C LEU A 252 19.26 3.70 -11.89
N ILE A 253 19.53 2.43 -11.56
CA ILE A 253 20.86 1.83 -11.73
C ILE A 253 21.25 1.83 -13.21
N ARG A 254 20.34 1.46 -14.11
CA ARG A 254 20.59 1.44 -15.55
C ARG A 254 20.81 2.85 -16.12
N ALA A 255 20.00 3.82 -15.69
CA ALA A 255 20.14 5.21 -16.10
C ALA A 255 21.47 5.81 -15.63
N ALA A 256 21.88 5.54 -14.38
CA ALA A 256 23.18 5.94 -13.86
C ALA A 256 24.34 5.29 -14.64
N GLN A 257 24.25 3.99 -14.93
CA GLN A 257 25.24 3.29 -15.76
C GLN A 257 25.36 3.91 -17.17
N GLN A 258 24.23 4.22 -17.81
CA GLN A 258 24.23 4.88 -19.12
C GLN A 258 24.78 6.30 -19.06
N ARG A 259 24.47 7.05 -18.00
CA ARG A 259 24.86 8.46 -17.86
C ARG A 259 26.34 8.64 -17.56
N PHE A 260 26.90 7.84 -16.65
CA PHE A 260 28.27 8.06 -16.15
C PHE A 260 29.30 7.03 -16.67
N GLY A 261 28.85 5.96 -17.35
CA GLY A 261 29.75 4.96 -17.94
C GLY A 261 30.73 4.37 -16.91
N GLU A 262 32.03 4.43 -17.21
CA GLU A 262 33.09 3.88 -16.33
C GLU A 262 33.26 4.63 -15.01
N GLN A 263 32.73 5.86 -14.92
CA GLN A 263 32.77 6.68 -13.70
C GLN A 263 31.67 6.30 -12.72
N PHE A 264 30.71 5.45 -13.12
CA PHE A 264 29.81 4.78 -12.17
C PHE A 264 30.48 3.52 -11.62
N TRP A 265 30.76 3.52 -10.33
CA TRP A 265 31.48 2.42 -9.67
C TRP A 265 30.55 1.40 -9.02
N GLY A 266 29.33 1.79 -8.64
CA GLY A 266 28.32 0.81 -8.24
C GLY A 266 27.13 1.36 -7.45
N PHE A 267 26.21 0.45 -7.11
CA PHE A 267 25.02 0.70 -6.33
C PHE A 267 25.14 0.13 -4.91
N TRP A 268 24.56 0.84 -3.95
CA TRP A 268 24.49 0.47 -2.54
C TRP A 268 23.04 0.56 -2.05
N MET A 269 22.46 -0.59 -1.71
CA MET A 269 21.14 -0.68 -1.07
C MET A 269 21.20 -0.32 0.43
N LEU A 270 20.32 0.58 0.89
CA LEU A 270 20.21 0.93 2.31
C LEU A 270 18.89 0.38 2.89
N GLY A 271 18.99 -0.37 3.98
CA GLY A 271 17.86 -1.04 4.61
C GLY A 271 17.41 -2.32 3.90
N GLY A 272 16.25 -2.85 4.27
CA GLY A 272 15.74 -4.14 3.79
C GLY A 272 14.98 -4.10 2.45
N MET A 273 14.84 -2.92 1.83
CA MET A 273 14.16 -2.73 0.53
C MET A 273 14.65 -1.45 -0.17
N SER A 274 14.93 -1.50 -1.48
CA SER A 274 15.38 -0.33 -2.26
C SER A 274 14.22 0.60 -2.69
N GLY A 275 14.53 1.77 -3.23
CA GLY A 275 13.54 2.79 -3.67
C GLY A 275 13.24 3.87 -2.63
N GLY A 276 13.50 3.59 -1.35
CA GLY A 276 13.67 4.59 -0.29
C GLY A 276 15.13 5.07 -0.25
N GLY A 277 15.84 4.80 0.85
CA GLY A 277 17.28 5.08 0.99
C GLY A 277 18.16 4.24 0.05
N MET A 278 19.04 4.90 -0.70
CA MET A 278 19.98 4.26 -1.64
C MET A 278 21.30 5.05 -1.71
N GLY A 279 22.36 4.40 -2.16
CA GLY A 279 23.66 4.98 -2.44
C GLY A 279 24.15 4.67 -3.85
N PHE A 280 24.76 5.65 -4.50
CA PHE A 280 25.42 5.50 -5.80
C PHE A 280 26.90 5.86 -5.62
N ILE A 281 27.78 4.92 -5.87
CA ILE A 281 29.23 5.13 -5.81
C ILE A 281 29.71 5.55 -7.19
N VAL A 282 30.36 6.70 -7.26
CA VAL A 282 30.91 7.30 -8.48
C VAL A 282 32.36 7.70 -8.27
N ASP A 283 33.05 7.99 -9.36
CA ASP A 283 34.36 8.66 -9.31
C ASP A 283 34.22 10.00 -8.55
N PRO A 284 35.07 10.27 -7.54
CA PRO A 284 35.00 11.50 -6.76
C PRO A 284 35.14 12.76 -7.63
N ALA A 285 35.78 12.67 -8.80
CA ALA A 285 35.89 13.78 -9.74
C ALA A 285 34.53 14.26 -10.28
N ILE A 286 33.50 13.41 -10.28
CA ILE A 286 32.17 13.74 -10.79
C ILE A 286 31.09 13.84 -9.71
N LYS A 287 31.43 13.77 -8.41
CA LYS A 287 30.41 13.72 -7.34
C LYS A 287 29.36 14.82 -7.45
N THR A 288 29.78 16.07 -7.62
CA THR A 288 28.85 17.22 -7.70
C THR A 288 27.95 17.15 -8.94
N GLU A 289 28.50 16.75 -10.09
CA GLU A 289 27.68 16.51 -11.29
C GLU A 289 26.71 15.34 -11.08
N ALA A 290 27.19 14.25 -10.49
CA ALA A 290 26.41 13.06 -10.22
C ALA A 290 25.25 13.34 -9.24
N GLN A 291 25.45 14.19 -8.24
CA GLN A 291 24.36 14.63 -7.35
C GLN A 291 23.23 15.31 -8.14
N ALA A 292 23.56 16.27 -9.00
CA ALA A 292 22.55 16.95 -9.81
C ALA A 292 21.88 15.99 -10.81
N ALA A 293 22.67 15.20 -11.53
CA ALA A 293 22.15 14.26 -12.53
C ALA A 293 21.31 13.14 -11.92
N LEU A 294 21.65 12.63 -10.73
CA LEU A 294 20.85 11.61 -10.04
C LEU A 294 19.50 12.16 -9.59
N GLN A 295 19.41 13.44 -9.20
CA GLN A 295 18.14 14.08 -8.92
C GLN A 295 17.25 14.08 -10.17
N GLU A 296 17.78 14.49 -11.32
CA GLU A 296 17.07 14.50 -12.61
C GLU A 296 16.62 13.08 -13.02
N ILE A 297 17.50 12.09 -12.90
CA ILE A 297 17.20 10.68 -13.19
C ILE A 297 16.06 10.17 -12.31
N MET A 298 16.12 10.44 -10.99
CA MET A 298 15.06 10.02 -10.06
C MET A 298 13.73 10.69 -10.35
N ASP A 299 13.73 11.99 -10.67
CA ASP A 299 12.51 12.72 -11.02
C ASP A 299 11.88 12.20 -12.31
N ALA A 300 12.69 11.90 -13.31
CA ALA A 300 12.23 11.32 -14.58
C ALA A 300 11.64 9.91 -14.40
N GLU A 301 12.37 9.00 -13.73
CA GLU A 301 11.88 7.63 -13.48
C GLU A 301 10.67 7.61 -12.54
N ARG A 302 10.61 8.51 -11.55
CA ARG A 302 9.42 8.68 -10.70
C ARG A 302 8.24 9.12 -11.54
N LEU A 303 8.40 10.16 -12.37
CA LEU A 303 7.31 10.69 -13.20
C LEU A 303 6.77 9.61 -14.15
N ALA A 304 7.65 8.79 -14.72
CA ALA A 304 7.27 7.67 -15.59
C ALA A 304 6.49 6.56 -14.85
N LEU A 305 6.69 6.41 -13.55
CA LEU A 305 6.11 5.33 -12.74
C LEU A 305 5.08 5.80 -11.70
N GLN A 306 4.77 7.10 -11.63
CA GLN A 306 3.93 7.67 -10.57
C GLN A 306 2.51 7.09 -10.52
N ASP A 307 2.01 6.64 -11.68
CA ASP A 307 0.70 6.02 -11.81
C ASP A 307 0.71 4.51 -11.51
N ALA A 308 1.90 3.89 -11.46
CA ALA A 308 2.11 2.45 -11.31
C ALA A 308 2.65 2.07 -9.92
N LEU A 309 3.48 2.95 -9.32
CA LEU A 309 4.17 2.72 -8.06
C LEU A 309 3.94 3.88 -7.08
N PRO A 310 3.77 3.57 -5.78
CA PRO A 310 3.53 4.60 -4.78
C PRO A 310 4.81 5.35 -4.40
N PHE A 311 4.76 6.69 -4.49
CA PHE A 311 5.80 7.59 -4.00
C PHE A 311 5.23 8.46 -2.87
N ALA A 312 5.90 8.46 -1.72
CA ALA A 312 5.49 9.22 -0.54
C ALA A 312 6.00 10.67 -0.56
N MET A 313 7.07 10.93 -1.31
CA MET A 313 7.66 12.26 -1.48
C MET A 313 8.37 12.36 -2.83
N THR A 314 8.72 13.59 -3.21
CA THR A 314 9.69 13.83 -4.29
C THR A 314 11.04 13.23 -3.89
N PRO A 315 11.78 12.58 -4.81
CA PRO A 315 13.10 12.05 -4.51
C PRO A 315 14.05 13.18 -4.10
N VAL A 316 15.02 12.86 -3.25
CA VAL A 316 15.99 13.85 -2.76
C VAL A 316 17.40 13.27 -2.73
N VAL A 317 18.37 14.12 -3.05
CA VAL A 317 19.79 13.85 -2.85
C VAL A 317 20.23 14.52 -1.55
N TYR A 318 20.91 13.77 -0.69
CA TYR A 318 21.38 14.26 0.60
C TYR A 318 22.84 14.66 0.55
N ASP A 319 23.13 15.74 1.28
CA ASP A 319 24.46 15.97 1.82
C ASP A 319 24.60 15.15 3.11
N PHE A 320 25.67 14.36 3.19
CA PHE A 320 25.97 13.57 4.36
C PHE A 320 27.45 13.69 4.71
N ALA A 321 27.75 13.46 5.99
CA ALA A 321 29.09 13.31 6.50
C ALA A 321 29.13 12.17 7.52
N ILE A 322 30.31 11.59 7.73
CA ILE A 322 30.52 10.60 8.79
C ILE A 322 30.48 11.30 10.14
N ASN A 323 29.55 10.92 11.01
CA ASN A 323 29.48 11.45 12.37
C ASN A 323 30.53 10.77 13.27
N GLU A 324 31.69 11.39 13.43
CA GLU A 324 32.78 10.89 14.28
C GLU A 324 32.54 11.04 15.80
N ARG A 325 31.41 11.63 16.22
CA ARG A 325 31.08 11.84 17.65
C ARG A 325 30.08 10.81 18.20
N GLY A 326 29.23 10.24 17.35
CA GLY A 326 28.07 9.46 17.77
C GLY A 326 26.99 10.36 18.35
N THR A 327 26.20 9.86 19.32
CA THR A 327 25.26 10.72 20.06
C THR A 327 26.01 11.71 20.95
N TRP A 328 25.67 12.99 20.80
CA TRP A 328 26.31 14.10 21.50
C TRP A 328 25.26 15.05 22.10
N ALA A 329 25.56 15.61 23.26
CA ALA A 329 24.69 16.57 23.94
C ALA A 329 25.43 17.88 24.23
N GLU A 330 24.77 19.00 23.98
CA GLU A 330 25.28 20.33 24.28
C GLU A 330 24.24 21.09 25.10
N LEU A 331 24.72 21.92 26.02
CA LEU A 331 23.87 22.84 26.76
C LEU A 331 23.91 24.19 26.05
N LEU A 332 22.79 24.60 25.46
CA LEU A 332 22.71 25.87 24.74
C LEU A 332 22.74 27.06 25.71
N PRO A 333 23.46 28.15 25.36
CA PRO A 333 23.47 29.36 26.16
C PRO A 333 22.11 30.08 26.11
N ALA A 334 21.85 30.96 27.08
CA ALA A 334 20.55 31.59 27.29
C ALA A 334 20.06 32.47 26.12
N ASP A 335 20.96 32.96 25.28
CA ASP A 335 20.67 33.73 24.06
C ASP A 335 20.33 32.85 22.84
N GLN A 336 20.58 31.54 22.91
CA GLN A 336 20.25 30.56 21.87
C GLN A 336 19.13 29.58 22.28
N ARG A 337 18.38 29.90 23.33
CA ARG A 337 17.32 29.05 23.94
C ARG A 337 16.02 28.87 23.15
N LEU A 338 15.93 29.37 21.92
CA LEU A 338 14.68 29.32 21.15
C LEU A 338 14.47 27.92 20.55
N MET A 339 13.22 27.50 20.51
CA MET A 339 12.84 26.24 19.87
C MET A 339 12.92 26.35 18.34
N PRO A 340 12.94 25.22 17.61
CA PRO A 340 12.94 25.23 16.14
C PRO A 340 11.74 25.98 15.54
N VAL A 341 11.90 26.55 14.35
CA VAL A 341 10.84 27.30 13.63
C VAL A 341 9.49 26.56 13.59
N GLY A 342 9.53 25.25 13.31
CA GLY A 342 8.32 24.42 13.24
C GLY A 342 7.53 24.33 14.56
N TYR A 343 8.21 24.42 15.71
CA TYR A 343 7.56 24.47 17.02
C TYR A 343 6.68 25.73 17.13
N TYR A 344 7.24 26.90 16.78
CA TYR A 344 6.51 28.15 16.86
C TYR A 344 5.37 28.22 15.85
N ALA A 345 5.54 27.71 14.63
CA ALA A 345 4.45 27.65 13.65
C ALA A 345 3.24 26.85 14.15
N LEU A 346 3.45 25.81 14.97
CA LEU A 346 2.38 24.96 15.51
C LEU A 346 1.76 25.52 16.80
N HIS A 347 2.59 26.00 17.73
CA HIS A 347 2.13 26.36 19.08
C HIS A 347 1.67 27.82 19.18
N MET A 348 2.25 28.73 18.40
CA MET A 348 2.04 30.17 18.53
C MET A 348 0.59 30.61 18.23
N PRO A 349 -0.14 30.09 17.23
CA PRO A 349 -1.54 30.48 17.01
C PRO A 349 -2.43 30.24 18.23
N ARG A 350 -2.18 29.15 18.97
CA ARG A 350 -2.93 28.84 20.20
C ARG A 350 -2.54 29.77 21.34
N LEU A 351 -1.24 30.02 21.51
CA LEU A 351 -0.72 30.90 22.56
C LEU A 351 -1.20 32.35 22.37
N LEU A 352 -1.23 32.86 21.14
CA LEU A 352 -1.70 34.21 20.81
C LEU A 352 -3.22 34.40 20.98
N ARG A 353 -4.01 33.32 20.89
CA ARG A 353 -5.46 33.35 21.17
C ARG A 353 -5.80 33.27 22.66
N THR A 354 -4.82 32.98 23.51
CA THR A 354 -5.00 32.89 24.97
C THR A 354 -4.79 34.27 25.58
N GLU A 355 -5.61 34.67 26.55
CA GLU A 355 -5.41 35.95 27.24
C GLU A 355 -4.07 35.95 27.98
N ALA A 356 -3.35 37.08 27.94
CA ALA A 356 -1.99 37.18 28.50
C ALA A 356 -1.94 36.80 30.00
N ARG A 357 -3.02 37.04 30.75
CA ARG A 357 -3.14 36.69 32.18
C ARG A 357 -3.19 35.18 32.44
N ASP A 358 -3.65 34.39 31.47
CA ASP A 358 -3.79 32.94 31.59
C ASP A 358 -2.53 32.18 31.15
N LEU A 359 -1.57 32.87 30.53
CA LEU A 359 -0.26 32.31 30.20
C LEU A 359 0.63 32.24 31.44
N ASN A 360 1.33 31.12 31.64
CA ASN A 360 2.32 30.98 32.71
C ASN A 360 3.59 31.83 32.42
N LEU A 361 4.40 32.07 33.45
CA LEU A 361 5.59 32.93 33.37
C LEU A 361 6.58 32.46 32.28
N THR A 362 6.78 31.14 32.14
CA THR A 362 7.68 30.55 31.14
C THR A 362 7.22 30.90 29.72
N ARG A 363 5.92 30.75 29.43
CA ARG A 363 5.36 31.06 28.11
C ARG A 363 5.38 32.54 27.79
N ARG A 364 5.13 33.42 28.77
CA ARG A 364 5.26 34.87 28.55
C ARG A 364 6.68 35.26 28.18
N ARG A 365 7.67 34.77 28.95
CA ARG A 365 9.09 35.01 28.66
C ARG A 365 9.48 34.46 27.29
N GLU A 366 9.00 33.26 26.93
CA GLU A 366 9.24 32.70 25.61
C GLU A 366 8.68 33.57 24.49
N LEU A 367 7.46 34.11 24.63
CA LEU A 367 6.87 35.04 23.66
C LEU A 367 7.68 36.33 23.52
N ASP A 368 8.16 36.91 24.63
CA ASP A 368 9.02 38.10 24.61
C ASP A 368 10.32 37.83 23.85
N TYR A 369 10.97 36.69 24.12
CA TYR A 369 12.19 36.29 23.43
C TYR A 369 11.97 35.99 21.95
N PHE A 370 10.88 35.29 21.62
CA PHE A 370 10.52 35.01 20.24
C PHE A 370 10.22 36.30 19.47
N GLY A 371 9.47 37.23 20.07
CA GLY A 371 9.17 38.54 19.48
C GLY A 371 10.43 39.35 19.20
N ALA A 372 11.35 39.43 20.16
CA ALA A 372 12.64 40.09 19.98
C ALA A 372 13.51 39.40 18.90
N ALA A 373 13.48 38.07 18.85
CA ALA A 373 14.23 37.31 17.87
C ALA A 373 13.66 37.44 16.44
N CYS A 374 12.34 37.54 16.26
CA CYS A 374 11.73 37.81 14.95
C CYS A 374 12.20 39.12 14.30
N LEU A 375 12.67 40.09 15.11
CA LEU A 375 13.21 41.37 14.62
C LEU A 375 14.67 41.26 14.18
N THR A 376 15.41 40.26 14.66
CA THR A 376 16.87 40.16 14.50
C THR A 376 17.31 38.91 13.73
N ARG A 377 16.43 37.89 13.62
CA ARG A 377 16.69 36.59 13.00
C ARG A 377 15.80 36.38 11.78
N PRO A 378 16.35 36.46 10.55
CA PRO A 378 15.58 36.34 9.31
C PRO A 378 14.76 35.06 9.19
N GLU A 379 15.27 33.94 9.74
CA GLU A 379 14.60 32.64 9.72
C GLU A 379 13.30 32.62 10.54
N LEU A 380 13.22 33.40 11.63
CA LEU A 380 12.02 33.52 12.46
C LEU A 380 11.05 34.58 11.94
N ALA A 381 11.55 35.61 11.26
CA ALA A 381 10.71 36.65 10.63
C ALA A 381 9.70 36.06 9.63
N ARG A 382 10.06 34.96 8.95
CA ARG A 382 9.17 34.22 8.01
C ARG A 382 7.98 33.56 8.69
N VAL A 383 8.00 33.40 10.02
CA VAL A 383 6.89 32.83 10.79
C VAL A 383 5.74 33.83 10.96
N VAL A 384 6.04 35.12 11.01
CA VAL A 384 5.03 36.17 11.28
C VAL A 384 3.90 36.16 10.23
N PRO A 385 4.16 36.14 8.90
CA PRO A 385 3.11 36.02 7.89
C PRO A 385 2.29 34.72 7.98
N LEU A 386 2.93 33.60 8.36
CA LEU A 386 2.24 32.30 8.57
C LEU A 386 1.24 32.39 9.73
N LEU A 387 1.61 33.07 10.81
CA LEU A 387 0.72 33.29 11.96
C LEU A 387 -0.48 34.16 11.60
N PHE A 388 -0.27 35.25 10.84
CA PHE A 388 -1.37 36.09 10.34
C PHE A 388 -2.33 35.30 9.45
N ASN A 389 -1.82 34.48 8.53
CA ASN A 389 -2.63 33.62 7.67
C ASN A 389 -3.47 32.61 8.47
N GLN A 390 -2.93 32.04 9.55
CA GLN A 390 -3.65 31.06 10.39
C GLN A 390 -4.59 31.68 11.44
N MET A 391 -4.37 32.95 11.81
CA MET A 391 -5.21 33.67 12.79
C MET A 391 -6.43 34.33 12.15
N LEU A 392 -6.37 34.67 10.85
CA LEU A 392 -7.51 35.20 10.10
C LEU A 392 -8.36 34.06 9.52
N PRO A 393 -9.70 34.17 9.48
CA PRO A 393 -10.54 33.19 8.81
C PRO A 393 -10.14 33.10 7.33
N HIS A 394 -9.63 31.96 6.88
CA HIS A 394 -9.32 31.76 5.47
C HIS A 394 -10.58 31.83 4.60
N VAL A 395 -10.53 32.64 3.55
CA VAL A 395 -11.50 32.68 2.42
C VAL A 395 -11.43 31.41 1.56
N SER A 396 -10.55 30.44 1.91
CA SER A 396 -10.61 29.07 1.39
C SER A 396 -11.70 28.28 2.15
N SER A 397 -12.94 28.73 2.06
CA SER A 397 -14.06 28.12 2.77
C SER A 397 -14.39 26.71 2.24
N PRO A 398 -14.89 25.79 3.09
CA PRO A 398 -15.59 24.56 2.69
C PRO A 398 -16.65 24.79 1.60
N ALA A 399 -17.18 26.02 1.50
CA ALA A 399 -18.13 26.47 0.49
C ALA A 399 -17.69 26.23 -0.98
N ASN A 400 -16.39 26.10 -1.29
CA ASN A 400 -15.90 25.88 -2.66
C ASN A 400 -15.55 24.42 -3.00
N GLN A 401 -15.64 23.48 -2.07
CA GLN A 401 -15.31 22.06 -2.34
C GLN A 401 -16.50 21.30 -2.95
N ALA A 402 -17.70 21.46 -2.41
CA ALA A 402 -18.88 20.76 -2.91
C ALA A 402 -19.14 20.98 -4.41
N PRO A 403 -19.06 22.21 -4.97
CA PRO A 403 -19.21 22.41 -6.42
C PRO A 403 -18.20 21.62 -7.27
N ARG A 404 -16.95 21.49 -6.79
CA ARG A 404 -15.90 20.72 -7.47
C ARG A 404 -16.18 19.21 -7.43
N VAL A 405 -16.68 18.71 -6.31
CA VAL A 405 -17.09 17.30 -6.16
C VAL A 405 -18.20 16.97 -7.15
N TYR A 406 -19.25 17.79 -7.20
CA TYR A 406 -20.37 17.58 -8.13
C TYR A 406 -19.99 17.72 -9.60
N ALA A 407 -19.08 18.63 -9.94
CA ALA A 407 -18.53 18.71 -11.29
C ALA A 407 -17.79 17.42 -11.68
N ALA A 408 -16.94 16.89 -10.79
CA ALA A 408 -16.22 15.64 -11.02
C ALA A 408 -17.17 14.43 -11.11
N LEU A 409 -18.22 14.38 -10.29
CA LEU A 409 -19.27 13.37 -10.35
C LEU A 409 -19.97 13.36 -11.72
N ASN A 410 -20.44 14.52 -12.18
CA ASN A 410 -21.14 14.65 -13.46
C ASN A 410 -20.28 14.22 -14.65
N GLN A 411 -18.98 14.57 -14.64
CA GLN A 411 -18.04 14.16 -15.68
C GLN A 411 -17.84 12.63 -15.76
N ASN A 412 -18.06 11.92 -14.66
CA ASN A 412 -17.82 10.48 -14.54
C ASN A 412 -19.12 9.65 -14.53
N GLY A 413 -20.25 10.23 -14.97
CA GLY A 413 -21.51 9.51 -15.12
C GLY A 413 -22.26 9.27 -13.81
N PHE A 414 -22.21 10.23 -12.89
CA PHE A 414 -23.01 10.20 -11.65
C PHE A 414 -24.50 10.20 -11.95
N ASP A 415 -25.21 9.24 -11.36
CA ASP A 415 -26.65 9.13 -11.45
C ASP A 415 -27.28 9.67 -10.16
N ARG A 416 -27.76 10.92 -10.21
CA ARG A 416 -28.29 11.60 -9.03
C ARG A 416 -29.58 10.96 -8.52
N GLU A 417 -30.47 10.51 -9.41
CA GLU A 417 -31.72 9.87 -9.01
C GLU A 417 -31.43 8.56 -8.28
N PHE A 418 -30.52 7.76 -8.82
CA PHE A 418 -30.07 6.53 -8.18
C PHE A 418 -29.40 6.81 -6.82
N HIS A 419 -28.53 7.82 -6.73
CA HIS A 419 -27.88 8.22 -5.47
C HIS A 419 -28.88 8.64 -4.38
N GLU A 420 -29.90 9.42 -4.74
CA GLU A 420 -30.96 9.83 -3.80
C GLU A 420 -31.81 8.63 -3.37
N GLN A 421 -32.08 7.68 -4.26
CA GLN A 421 -32.76 6.42 -3.92
C GLN A 421 -31.93 5.61 -2.91
N ILE A 422 -30.62 5.44 -3.15
CA ILE A 422 -29.70 4.78 -2.20
C ILE A 422 -29.71 5.50 -0.84
N ARG A 423 -29.66 6.83 -0.83
CA ARG A 423 -29.74 7.61 0.42
C ARG A 423 -31.04 7.36 1.17
N ALA A 424 -32.17 7.36 0.46
CA ALA A 424 -33.48 7.11 1.04
C ALA A 424 -33.57 5.68 1.62
N ASP A 425 -33.03 4.69 0.92
CA ASP A 425 -32.97 3.30 1.37
C ASP A 425 -32.07 3.12 2.61
N MET A 426 -30.92 3.79 2.63
CA MET A 426 -30.04 3.83 3.81
C MET A 426 -30.75 4.47 4.99
N ARG A 427 -31.37 5.63 4.83
CA ARG A 427 -32.07 6.30 5.95
C ARG A 427 -33.26 5.50 6.46
N ALA A 428 -34.00 4.86 5.57
CA ALA A 428 -35.13 4.00 5.91
C ALA A 428 -34.72 2.65 6.52
N GLY A 429 -33.42 2.28 6.50
CA GLY A 429 -32.96 1.00 7.00
C GLY A 429 -33.24 -0.19 6.08
N ARG A 430 -33.57 0.07 4.79
CA ARG A 430 -33.72 -0.97 3.76
C ARG A 430 -32.38 -1.54 3.32
N ILE A 431 -31.33 -0.72 3.34
CA ILE A 431 -29.94 -1.12 3.10
C ILE A 431 -29.03 -0.60 4.22
N GLY A 432 -27.90 -1.27 4.42
CA GLY A 432 -26.97 -1.06 5.54
C GLY A 432 -26.09 -2.28 5.73
N LEU A 433 -25.11 -2.21 6.63
CA LEU A 433 -24.14 -3.30 6.81
C LEU A 433 -24.80 -4.61 7.26
N MET A 434 -25.79 -4.52 8.14
CA MET A 434 -26.58 -5.67 8.57
C MET A 434 -27.46 -6.21 7.44
N GLN A 435 -28.04 -5.32 6.63
CA GLN A 435 -28.93 -5.66 5.52
C GLN A 435 -28.19 -6.24 4.30
N ASN A 436 -26.87 -6.16 4.25
CA ASN A 436 -26.08 -6.89 3.26
C ASN A 436 -26.29 -8.40 3.37
N ARG A 437 -26.53 -8.90 4.59
CA ARG A 437 -26.64 -10.34 4.88
C ARG A 437 -27.96 -10.89 4.39
N LEU A 438 -27.92 -12.11 3.87
CA LEU A 438 -29.11 -12.90 3.62
C LEU A 438 -29.90 -13.08 4.93
N PRO A 439 -31.24 -13.18 4.87
CA PRO A 439 -32.05 -13.42 6.06
C PRO A 439 -31.57 -14.66 6.81
N ALA A 440 -31.60 -14.62 8.15
CA ALA A 440 -31.24 -15.78 8.97
C ALA A 440 -32.14 -17.01 8.73
N SER A 441 -33.32 -16.80 8.11
CA SER A 441 -34.22 -17.86 7.67
C SER A 441 -33.80 -18.55 6.37
N SER A 442 -32.88 -17.97 5.59
CA SER A 442 -32.40 -18.58 4.36
C SER A 442 -31.58 -19.83 4.65
N THR A 443 -31.86 -20.90 3.91
CA THR A 443 -31.08 -22.14 4.00
C THR A 443 -29.90 -22.03 3.05
N ILE A 444 -28.68 -22.00 3.61
CA ILE A 444 -27.43 -21.99 2.85
C ILE A 444 -26.77 -23.34 3.05
N ARG A 445 -26.63 -24.10 1.97
CA ARG A 445 -25.90 -25.37 1.94
C ARG A 445 -24.91 -25.40 0.80
N ASP A 446 -23.94 -26.28 0.90
CA ASP A 446 -23.04 -26.56 -0.20
C ASP A 446 -23.80 -27.16 -1.39
N VAL A 447 -23.23 -27.03 -2.58
CA VAL A 447 -23.80 -27.55 -3.82
C VAL A 447 -23.74 -29.08 -3.89
N ASP A 448 -24.60 -29.68 -4.70
CA ASP A 448 -24.62 -31.11 -4.98
C ASP A 448 -23.60 -31.45 -6.09
N PHE A 449 -23.19 -32.72 -6.21
CA PHE A 449 -22.14 -33.13 -7.18
C PHE A 449 -22.50 -32.84 -8.65
N GLY A 450 -23.79 -32.80 -9.00
CA GLY A 450 -24.25 -32.52 -10.37
C GLY A 450 -24.39 -31.03 -10.71
N ASP A 451 -24.23 -30.13 -9.74
CA ASP A 451 -24.40 -28.68 -9.96
C ASP A 451 -23.16 -28.02 -10.57
N VAL A 452 -22.01 -28.70 -10.50
CA VAL A 452 -20.71 -28.17 -10.95
C VAL A 452 -20.07 -29.16 -11.91
N ASN A 453 -19.77 -28.68 -13.11
CA ASN A 453 -19.06 -29.47 -14.10
C ASN A 453 -17.56 -29.44 -13.82
N ASP A 454 -16.93 -30.60 -13.71
CA ASP A 454 -15.49 -30.70 -13.49
C ASP A 454 -14.72 -30.39 -14.78
N ALA A 455 -14.06 -29.23 -14.81
CA ALA A 455 -13.18 -28.80 -15.88
C ALA A 455 -11.69 -28.82 -15.47
N THR A 456 -11.35 -29.50 -14.37
CA THR A 456 -9.96 -29.73 -13.95
C THR A 456 -9.31 -30.85 -14.74
N GLY A 457 -10.12 -31.81 -15.22
CA GLY A 457 -9.71 -32.85 -16.15
C GLY A 457 -9.75 -32.37 -17.62
N ARG A 458 -9.31 -33.25 -18.52
CA ARG A 458 -9.40 -32.99 -19.97
C ARG A 458 -10.77 -33.45 -20.48
N PRO A 459 -11.63 -32.53 -20.98
CA PRO A 459 -12.92 -32.92 -21.53
C PRO A 459 -12.76 -33.68 -22.87
N ASP A 460 -13.87 -34.22 -23.36
CA ASP A 460 -13.93 -34.97 -24.60
C ASP A 460 -13.35 -34.19 -25.79
N GLY A 461 -12.69 -34.91 -26.72
CA GLY A 461 -12.02 -34.29 -27.86
C GLY A 461 -12.95 -33.47 -28.77
N GLU A 462 -14.25 -33.78 -28.81
CA GLU A 462 -15.25 -32.98 -29.52
C GLU A 462 -15.49 -31.62 -28.89
N ILE A 463 -15.58 -31.57 -27.55
CA ILE A 463 -15.72 -30.34 -26.79
C ILE A 463 -14.51 -29.44 -27.02
N ILE A 464 -13.30 -30.00 -26.97
CA ILE A 464 -12.07 -29.23 -27.24
C ILE A 464 -12.09 -28.66 -28.66
N ARG A 465 -12.42 -29.49 -29.68
CA ARG A 465 -12.51 -29.04 -31.07
C ARG A 465 -13.53 -27.92 -31.26
N LEU A 466 -14.64 -27.94 -30.53
CA LEU A 466 -15.65 -26.89 -30.56
C LEU A 466 -15.06 -25.53 -30.12
N GLY A 467 -14.30 -25.51 -29.02
CA GLY A 467 -13.61 -24.32 -28.56
C GLY A 467 -12.47 -23.88 -29.48
N GLU A 468 -11.65 -24.81 -29.99
CA GLU A 468 -10.58 -24.50 -30.95
C GLU A 468 -11.13 -23.86 -32.23
N ALA A 469 -12.26 -24.37 -32.73
CA ALA A 469 -12.93 -23.83 -33.90
C ALA A 469 -13.48 -22.42 -33.65
N ALA A 470 -14.07 -22.17 -32.48
CA ALA A 470 -14.55 -20.84 -32.09
C ALA A 470 -13.39 -19.82 -31.97
N LEU A 471 -12.27 -20.22 -31.38
CA LEU A 471 -11.07 -19.38 -31.31
C LEU A 471 -10.51 -19.08 -32.70
N SER A 472 -10.42 -20.08 -33.57
CA SER A 472 -9.91 -19.92 -34.95
C SER A 472 -10.80 -19.03 -35.81
N ARG A 473 -12.12 -19.00 -35.53
CA ARG A 473 -13.08 -18.08 -36.18
C ARG A 473 -13.11 -16.69 -35.57
N GLY A 474 -12.33 -16.44 -34.51
CA GLY A 474 -12.29 -15.16 -33.80
C GLY A 474 -13.58 -14.85 -33.05
N GLU A 475 -14.31 -15.85 -32.55
CA GLU A 475 -15.63 -15.64 -31.94
C GLU A 475 -15.58 -15.10 -30.49
N VAL A 476 -14.38 -14.81 -29.95
CA VAL A 476 -14.17 -14.49 -28.54
C VAL A 476 -13.35 -13.21 -28.34
N ALA A 477 -13.77 -12.38 -27.38
CA ALA A 477 -12.99 -11.26 -26.85
C ALA A 477 -12.72 -11.44 -25.34
N VAL A 478 -11.62 -10.88 -24.85
CA VAL A 478 -11.23 -10.89 -23.44
C VAL A 478 -11.57 -9.56 -22.79
N VAL A 479 -12.10 -9.58 -21.58
CA VAL A 479 -12.42 -8.40 -20.77
C VAL A 479 -11.76 -8.54 -19.40
N SER A 480 -10.71 -7.77 -19.19
CA SER A 480 -9.98 -7.69 -17.92
C SER A 480 -10.50 -6.54 -17.06
N LEU A 481 -11.00 -6.86 -15.86
CA LEU A 481 -11.55 -5.87 -14.92
C LEU A 481 -10.44 -5.07 -14.25
N ALA A 482 -10.23 -3.82 -14.69
CA ALA A 482 -9.17 -2.91 -14.22
C ALA A 482 -9.72 -1.57 -13.68
N GLY A 483 -11.01 -1.49 -13.36
CA GLY A 483 -11.64 -0.31 -12.78
C GLY A 483 -11.31 -0.08 -11.29
N GLY A 484 -10.89 -1.13 -10.58
CA GLY A 484 -10.60 -1.06 -9.14
C GLY A 484 -9.30 -0.32 -8.80
N ALA A 485 -9.32 0.48 -7.73
CA ALA A 485 -8.12 1.15 -7.21
C ALA A 485 -7.08 0.20 -6.59
N GLY A 486 -7.42 -1.10 -6.45
CA GLY A 486 -6.53 -2.10 -5.87
C GLY A 486 -6.06 -1.75 -4.46
N SER A 487 -6.90 -1.13 -3.63
CA SER A 487 -6.47 -0.50 -2.37
C SER A 487 -5.75 -1.44 -1.39
N ARG A 488 -6.03 -2.75 -1.40
CA ARG A 488 -5.25 -3.76 -0.65
C ARG A 488 -3.82 -3.89 -1.19
N TRP A 489 -3.70 -3.98 -2.52
CA TRP A 489 -2.43 -4.06 -3.23
C TRP A 489 -1.58 -2.80 -3.09
N THR A 490 -2.22 -1.64 -3.26
CA THR A 490 -1.56 -0.33 -3.31
C THR A 490 -1.53 0.37 -1.96
N GLN A 491 -2.08 -0.26 -0.91
CA GLN A 491 -2.25 0.32 0.43
C GLN A 491 -2.94 1.70 0.40
N GLY A 492 -3.84 1.91 -0.57
CA GLY A 492 -4.58 3.16 -0.75
C GLY A 492 -3.77 4.32 -1.34
N ALA A 493 -2.60 4.06 -1.94
CA ALA A 493 -1.70 5.08 -2.47
C ALA A 493 -2.19 5.79 -3.75
N GLY A 494 -3.38 5.45 -4.26
CA GLY A 494 -3.98 6.11 -5.43
C GLY A 494 -3.34 5.77 -6.77
N VAL A 495 -2.52 4.71 -6.83
CA VAL A 495 -1.92 4.19 -8.06
C VAL A 495 -2.76 3.07 -8.68
N VAL A 496 -2.51 2.75 -9.94
CA VAL A 496 -3.28 1.77 -10.71
C VAL A 496 -2.64 0.39 -10.62
N LYS A 497 -3.31 -0.54 -9.94
CA LYS A 497 -2.84 -1.93 -9.79
C LYS A 497 -2.48 -2.59 -11.12
N ALA A 498 -3.29 -2.37 -12.17
CA ALA A 498 -3.06 -2.96 -13.48
C ALA A 498 -1.69 -2.59 -14.11
N LEU A 499 -1.16 -1.41 -13.77
CA LEU A 499 0.14 -0.90 -14.21
C LEU A 499 1.28 -1.25 -13.25
N HIS A 500 1.00 -1.87 -12.10
CA HIS A 500 2.01 -2.12 -11.09
C HIS A 500 3.00 -3.21 -11.55
N PRO A 501 4.32 -2.92 -11.65
CA PRO A 501 5.33 -3.91 -11.98
C PRO A 501 5.58 -4.81 -10.75
N PHE A 502 5.02 -6.03 -10.75
CA PHE A 502 4.92 -6.84 -9.52
C PHE A 502 5.86 -8.05 -9.45
N ALA A 503 6.27 -8.60 -10.59
CA ALA A 503 7.14 -9.76 -10.66
C ALA A 503 8.02 -9.73 -11.91
N LYS A 504 9.16 -10.42 -11.87
CA LYS A 504 10.02 -10.60 -13.05
C LYS A 504 9.52 -11.77 -13.89
N PHE A 505 9.25 -11.51 -15.16
CA PHE A 505 9.01 -12.51 -16.19
C PHE A 505 9.88 -12.20 -17.41
N ALA A 506 10.45 -13.24 -18.04
CA ALA A 506 11.45 -13.08 -19.11
C ALA A 506 12.56 -12.06 -18.76
N GLY A 507 13.04 -12.10 -17.52
CA GLY A 507 14.13 -11.24 -17.03
C GLY A 507 13.77 -9.77 -16.76
N ARG A 508 12.50 -9.36 -16.88
CA ARG A 508 12.07 -7.97 -16.65
C ARG A 508 10.87 -7.91 -15.72
N HIS A 509 10.78 -6.85 -14.93
CA HIS A 509 9.58 -6.57 -14.13
C HIS A 509 8.39 -6.29 -15.06
N ARG A 510 7.33 -7.10 -14.96
CA ARG A 510 6.11 -6.98 -15.77
C ARG A 510 4.92 -6.54 -14.95
N THR A 511 4.02 -5.84 -15.62
CA THR A 511 2.72 -5.40 -15.12
C THR A 511 1.64 -6.46 -15.33
N PHE A 512 0.49 -6.29 -14.69
CA PHE A 512 -0.65 -7.20 -14.92
C PHE A 512 -1.13 -7.13 -16.37
N ILE A 513 -1.14 -5.93 -16.97
CA ILE A 513 -1.54 -5.73 -18.37
C ILE A 513 -0.63 -6.49 -19.33
N GLU A 514 0.69 -6.33 -19.20
CA GLU A 514 1.65 -7.02 -20.08
C GLU A 514 1.48 -8.53 -20.04
N LEU A 515 1.20 -9.10 -18.86
CA LEU A 515 0.98 -10.53 -18.68
C LEU A 515 -0.29 -11.00 -19.40
N HIS A 516 -1.41 -10.30 -19.23
CA HIS A 516 -2.66 -10.65 -19.92
C HIS A 516 -2.56 -10.49 -21.44
N ILE A 517 -1.85 -9.46 -21.91
CA ILE A 517 -1.55 -9.28 -23.33
C ILE A 517 -0.65 -10.40 -23.87
N ALA A 518 0.38 -10.82 -23.13
CA ALA A 518 1.25 -11.92 -23.54
C ALA A 518 0.49 -13.26 -23.69
N LYS A 519 -0.52 -13.50 -22.84
CA LYS A 519 -1.42 -14.66 -22.99
C LYS A 519 -2.30 -14.55 -24.23
N SER A 520 -2.91 -13.38 -24.47
CA SER A 520 -3.68 -13.14 -25.71
C SER A 520 -2.81 -13.30 -26.95
N GLN A 521 -1.54 -12.89 -26.91
CA GLN A 521 -0.57 -13.08 -28.00
C GLN A 521 -0.28 -14.56 -28.27
N GLN A 522 -0.15 -15.38 -27.22
CA GLN A 522 0.03 -16.83 -27.38
C GLN A 522 -1.17 -17.46 -28.11
N ILE A 523 -2.39 -17.05 -27.78
CA ILE A 523 -3.63 -17.53 -28.41
C ILE A 523 -3.70 -17.07 -29.87
N ALA A 524 -3.38 -15.80 -30.13
CA ALA A 524 -3.32 -15.24 -31.48
C ALA A 524 -2.39 -16.05 -32.38
N ARG A 525 -1.19 -16.38 -31.87
CA ARG A 525 -0.21 -17.19 -32.58
C ARG A 525 -0.68 -18.63 -32.80
N ARG A 526 -1.33 -19.24 -31.80
CA ARG A 526 -1.75 -20.65 -31.86
C ARG A 526 -2.90 -20.88 -32.84
N PHE A 527 -3.88 -19.97 -32.88
CA PHE A 527 -5.12 -20.16 -33.66
C PHE A 527 -5.24 -19.23 -34.87
N GLY A 528 -4.27 -18.34 -35.10
CA GLY A 528 -4.25 -17.44 -36.26
C GLY A 528 -5.24 -16.28 -36.19
N ALA A 529 -5.98 -16.13 -35.08
CA ALA A 529 -6.93 -15.05 -34.85
C ALA A 529 -6.58 -14.33 -33.54
N ALA A 530 -6.29 -13.03 -33.63
CA ALA A 530 -5.95 -12.22 -32.46
C ALA A 530 -7.23 -11.73 -31.75
N PRO A 531 -7.58 -12.24 -30.56
CA PRO A 531 -8.77 -11.79 -29.84
C PRO A 531 -8.64 -10.32 -29.45
N ALA A 532 -9.74 -9.57 -29.52
CA ALA A 532 -9.76 -8.24 -28.94
C ALA A 532 -9.61 -8.35 -27.40
N HIS A 533 -8.80 -7.47 -26.81
CA HIS A 533 -8.60 -7.40 -25.36
C HIS A 533 -9.09 -6.05 -24.83
N VAL A 534 -10.10 -6.09 -23.97
CA VAL A 534 -10.66 -4.91 -23.32
C VAL A 534 -10.17 -4.83 -21.89
N PHE A 535 -9.65 -3.67 -21.48
CA PHE A 535 -9.50 -3.34 -20.07
C PHE A 535 -10.60 -2.35 -19.68
N THR A 536 -11.43 -2.71 -18.70
CA THR A 536 -12.41 -1.78 -18.13
C THR A 536 -11.71 -0.83 -17.18
N THR A 537 -12.12 0.43 -17.17
CA THR A 537 -11.49 1.49 -16.37
C THR A 537 -12.52 2.18 -15.48
N SER A 538 -12.04 2.98 -14.53
CA SER A 538 -12.87 3.87 -13.72
C SER A 538 -12.34 5.30 -13.76
N TYR A 539 -13.02 6.24 -13.11
CA TYR A 539 -12.52 7.61 -12.95
C TYR A 539 -11.12 7.69 -12.32
N MET A 540 -10.68 6.65 -11.60
CA MET A 540 -9.35 6.58 -11.00
C MET A 540 -8.30 5.97 -11.92
N THR A 541 -8.70 5.07 -12.83
CA THR A 541 -7.76 4.26 -13.63
C THR A 541 -7.72 4.64 -15.11
N ASP A 542 -8.75 5.33 -15.62
CA ASP A 542 -8.88 5.62 -17.06
C ASP A 542 -7.74 6.49 -17.61
N VAL A 543 -7.46 7.62 -16.97
CA VAL A 543 -6.40 8.54 -17.42
C VAL A 543 -5.02 7.88 -17.38
N PRO A 544 -4.59 7.27 -16.25
CA PRO A 544 -3.33 6.51 -16.21
C PRO A 544 -3.22 5.42 -17.27
N LEU A 545 -4.28 4.64 -17.48
CA LEU A 545 -4.28 3.53 -18.45
C LEU A 545 -4.21 4.04 -19.89
N ARG A 546 -4.89 5.14 -20.21
CA ARG A 546 -4.78 5.80 -21.52
C ARG A 546 -3.38 6.32 -21.76
N HIS A 547 -2.77 6.96 -20.76
CA HIS A 547 -1.40 7.46 -20.87
C HIS A 547 -0.40 6.31 -21.09
N ALA A 548 -0.54 5.21 -20.34
CA ALA A 548 0.26 4.00 -20.52
C ALA A 548 0.05 3.37 -21.91
N GLN A 549 -1.19 3.33 -22.39
CA GLN A 549 -1.52 2.86 -23.74
C GLN A 549 -0.83 3.70 -24.82
N MET A 550 -0.92 5.03 -24.74
CA MET A 550 -0.27 5.95 -25.67
C MET A 550 1.27 5.79 -25.65
N THR A 551 1.85 5.62 -24.47
CA THR A 551 3.29 5.40 -24.30
C THR A 551 3.73 4.06 -24.90
N ALA A 552 2.91 3.01 -24.76
CA ALA A 552 3.20 1.72 -25.38
C ALA A 552 3.08 1.80 -26.91
N GLN A 553 2.08 2.52 -27.43
CA GLN A 553 1.86 2.73 -28.86
C GLN A 553 2.95 3.57 -29.54
N SER A 554 3.61 4.50 -28.83
CA SER A 554 4.72 5.27 -29.42
C SER A 554 5.92 4.40 -29.82
N HIS A 555 5.99 3.16 -29.33
CA HIS A 555 7.00 2.17 -29.67
C HIS A 555 6.50 1.13 -30.72
N GLY A 556 5.34 1.36 -31.34
CA GLY A 556 4.75 0.50 -32.36
C GLY A 556 3.28 0.18 -32.09
N ARG A 557 2.98 -1.07 -31.72
CA ARG A 557 1.62 -1.48 -31.34
C ARG A 557 1.41 -1.34 -29.84
N SER A 558 0.15 -1.18 -29.42
CA SER A 558 -0.23 -1.13 -28.01
C SER A 558 0.30 -2.35 -27.26
N TRP A 559 1.30 -2.16 -26.39
CA TRP A 559 2.03 -3.24 -25.70
C TRP A 559 2.49 -4.36 -26.65
N GLY A 560 2.93 -4.01 -27.86
CA GLY A 560 3.41 -4.97 -28.86
C GLY A 560 2.37 -5.97 -29.38
N TYR A 561 1.10 -5.87 -28.94
CA TYR A 561 0.06 -6.86 -29.23
C TYR A 561 -0.40 -6.82 -30.68
N ALA A 562 -0.69 -8.00 -31.26
CA ALA A 562 -1.14 -8.10 -32.64
C ALA A 562 -2.63 -7.75 -32.85
N GLY A 563 -3.48 -7.92 -31.83
CA GLY A 563 -4.92 -7.61 -31.90
C GLY A 563 -5.28 -6.24 -31.32
N ASP A 564 -6.58 -5.97 -31.28
CA ASP A 564 -7.11 -4.72 -30.72
C ASP A 564 -6.99 -4.70 -29.18
N VAL A 565 -6.46 -3.61 -28.63
CA VAL A 565 -6.51 -3.32 -27.19
C VAL A 565 -7.39 -2.10 -26.95
N LEU A 566 -8.51 -2.30 -26.28
CA LEU A 566 -9.49 -1.24 -26.02
C LEU A 566 -9.57 -0.91 -24.52
N LEU A 567 -9.79 0.37 -24.21
CA LEU A 567 -10.05 0.84 -22.85
C LEU A 567 -11.52 1.24 -22.72
N SER A 568 -12.30 0.45 -21.97
CA SER A 568 -13.72 0.68 -21.73
C SER A 568 -13.91 1.62 -20.54
N GLN A 569 -14.23 2.89 -20.83
CA GLN A 569 -14.38 3.92 -19.81
C GLN A 569 -15.57 3.63 -18.88
N GLY A 570 -15.32 3.59 -17.57
CA GLY A 570 -16.38 3.55 -16.57
C GLY A 570 -17.27 4.80 -16.61
N ARG A 571 -18.58 4.60 -16.70
CA ARG A 571 -19.60 5.67 -16.74
C ARG A 571 -20.57 5.57 -15.54
N ALA A 572 -20.07 5.06 -14.42
CA ALA A 572 -20.82 4.90 -13.19
C ALA A 572 -19.91 5.22 -12.00
N VAL A 573 -20.32 6.19 -11.18
CA VAL A 573 -19.58 6.65 -9.99
C VAL A 573 -20.56 6.99 -8.88
N GLY A 574 -20.15 6.79 -7.64
CA GLY A 574 -20.94 7.11 -6.45
C GLY A 574 -20.30 8.23 -5.64
N LEU A 575 -21.13 8.92 -4.86
CA LEU A 575 -20.71 9.87 -3.83
C LEU A 575 -20.78 9.16 -2.47
N ARG A 576 -19.71 9.24 -1.68
CA ARG A 576 -19.65 8.63 -0.36
C ARG A 576 -20.61 9.35 0.59
N PHE A 577 -21.12 8.60 1.56
CA PHE A 577 -22.00 9.09 2.61
C PHE A 577 -21.27 9.18 3.94
N VAL A 578 -21.70 10.12 4.78
CA VAL A 578 -21.51 10.02 6.23
C VAL A 578 -22.23 8.75 6.69
N PRO A 579 -21.54 7.82 7.38
CA PRO A 579 -22.09 6.51 7.71
C PRO A 579 -23.24 6.63 8.72
N MET A 580 -24.15 5.66 8.70
CA MET A 580 -25.15 5.55 9.76
C MET A 580 -24.48 5.08 11.05
N THR A 581 -24.91 5.58 12.20
CA THR A 581 -24.37 5.21 13.50
C THR A 581 -24.60 3.72 13.81
N ARG A 582 -25.73 3.16 13.34
CA ARG A 582 -26.01 1.71 13.44
C ARG A 582 -24.99 0.87 12.67
N ASP A 583 -24.52 1.34 11.52
CA ASP A 583 -23.57 0.62 10.68
C ASP A 583 -22.17 0.64 11.31
N LEU A 584 -21.76 1.78 11.90
CA LEU A 584 -20.51 1.88 12.67
C LEU A 584 -20.49 0.98 13.91
N ARG A 585 -21.64 0.83 14.58
CA ARG A 585 -21.77 -0.10 15.72
C ARG A 585 -21.69 -1.55 15.26
N PHE A 586 -22.44 -1.90 14.23
CA PHE A 586 -22.42 -3.25 13.67
C PHE A 586 -21.03 -3.64 13.16
N ALA A 587 -20.36 -2.77 12.41
CA ALA A 587 -18.98 -3.02 11.93
C ALA A 587 -18.03 -3.32 13.08
N TRP A 588 -18.20 -2.62 14.21
CA TRP A 588 -17.40 -2.84 15.41
C TRP A 588 -17.73 -4.15 16.12
N GLU A 589 -19.00 -4.51 16.24
CA GLU A 589 -19.44 -5.76 16.87
C GLU A 589 -18.99 -7.00 16.08
N GLU A 590 -18.98 -6.90 14.75
CA GLU A 590 -18.66 -8.01 13.84
C GLU A 590 -17.17 -8.15 13.52
N THR A 591 -16.35 -7.14 13.79
CA THR A 591 -14.91 -7.23 13.54
C THR A 591 -14.26 -8.05 14.66
N PRO A 592 -13.55 -9.16 14.35
CA PRO A 592 -12.74 -9.86 15.34
C PRO A 592 -11.69 -8.91 15.88
N HIS A 593 -11.77 -8.61 17.17
CA HIS A 593 -10.81 -7.76 17.84
C HIS A 593 -9.73 -8.63 18.46
N GLN A 594 -8.47 -8.35 18.13
CA GLN A 594 -7.36 -8.88 18.92
C GLN A 594 -7.62 -8.52 20.39
N LEU A 595 -7.42 -9.49 21.30
CA LEU A 595 -7.42 -9.22 22.73
C LEU A 595 -6.20 -8.35 23.03
N LEU A 596 -6.46 -7.04 23.05
CA LEU A 596 -5.48 -6.06 23.48
C LEU A 596 -5.48 -6.02 25.02
N ASP A 597 -4.41 -5.49 25.61
CA ASP A 597 -4.44 -5.15 27.02
C ASP A 597 -5.61 -4.19 27.34
N ALA A 598 -6.00 -4.11 28.60
CA ALA A 598 -7.18 -3.36 29.02
C ALA A 598 -7.15 -1.87 28.61
N GLN A 599 -5.96 -1.27 28.51
CA GLN A 599 -5.79 0.15 28.16
C GLN A 599 -5.93 0.37 26.66
N ALA A 600 -5.30 -0.48 25.85
CA ALA A 600 -5.45 -0.47 24.41
C ALA A 600 -6.91 -0.79 23.99
N GLN A 601 -7.63 -1.62 24.75
CA GLN A 601 -9.06 -1.87 24.54
C GLN A 601 -9.92 -0.63 24.86
N LYS A 602 -9.68 0.05 26.00
CA LYS A 602 -10.37 1.30 26.37
C LYS A 602 -10.11 2.42 25.36
N MET A 603 -8.87 2.50 24.84
CA MET A 603 -8.46 3.42 23.80
C MET A 603 -9.26 3.19 22.51
N ARG A 604 -9.32 1.94 22.06
CA ARG A 604 -10.11 1.53 20.89
C ARG A 604 -11.57 1.99 21.03
N GLN A 605 -12.19 1.74 22.19
CA GLN A 605 -13.58 2.12 22.47
C GLN A 605 -13.80 3.64 22.47
N SER A 606 -12.84 4.43 22.96
CA SER A 606 -12.92 5.89 22.96
C SER A 606 -12.89 6.45 21.53
N VAL A 607 -12.01 5.92 20.66
CA VAL A 607 -11.94 6.32 19.25
C VAL A 607 -13.25 6.00 18.54
N HIS A 608 -13.76 4.79 18.71
CA HIS A 608 -15.05 4.38 18.13
C HIS A 608 -16.21 5.29 18.56
N SER A 609 -16.30 5.62 19.85
CA SER A 609 -17.32 6.54 20.38
C SER A 609 -17.21 7.94 19.76
N ALA A 610 -15.99 8.45 19.56
CA ALA A 610 -15.78 9.74 18.92
C ALA A 610 -16.22 9.75 17.45
N LEU A 611 -15.94 8.67 16.71
CA LEU A 611 -16.35 8.52 15.31
C LEU A 611 -17.88 8.43 15.17
N ILE A 612 -18.55 7.74 16.10
CA ILE A 612 -20.03 7.76 16.19
C ILE A 612 -20.55 9.17 16.45
N GLY A 613 -19.94 9.90 17.39
CA GLY A 613 -20.29 11.29 17.68
C GLY A 613 -20.12 12.21 16.47
N TRP A 614 -19.03 12.04 15.73
CA TRP A 614 -18.78 12.73 14.47
C TRP A 614 -19.87 12.46 13.44
N ALA A 615 -20.18 11.19 13.15
CA ALA A 615 -21.20 10.83 12.16
C ALA A 615 -22.57 11.43 12.48
N ARG A 616 -22.96 11.43 13.77
CA ARG A 616 -24.19 12.08 14.23
C ARG A 616 -24.16 13.60 14.02
N SER A 617 -23.03 14.25 14.32
CA SER A 617 -22.89 15.70 14.17
C SER A 617 -22.94 16.17 12.71
N GLN A 618 -22.43 15.35 11.79
CA GLN A 618 -22.42 15.65 10.35
C GLN A 618 -23.74 15.29 9.65
N GLY A 619 -24.56 14.43 10.28
CA GLY A 619 -25.83 13.94 9.76
C GLY A 619 -25.72 12.58 9.08
N GLU A 620 -26.40 11.58 9.65
CA GLU A 620 -26.37 10.20 9.15
C GLU A 620 -26.92 10.09 7.71
N GLY A 621 -26.15 9.47 6.82
CA GLY A 621 -26.49 9.35 5.40
C GLY A 621 -26.44 10.67 4.61
N ALA A 622 -25.87 11.75 5.17
CA ALA A 622 -25.59 12.95 4.39
C ALA A 622 -24.43 12.71 3.41
N ASP A 623 -24.32 13.54 2.37
CA ASP A 623 -23.20 13.46 1.44
C ASP A 623 -21.89 13.88 2.08
N TYR A 624 -20.84 13.08 1.88
CA TYR A 624 -19.49 13.41 2.31
C TYR A 624 -18.79 14.25 1.23
N THR A 625 -18.88 15.59 1.37
CA THR A 625 -18.33 16.55 0.38
C THR A 625 -17.20 17.44 0.91
N ASP A 626 -16.90 17.38 2.20
CA ASP A 626 -15.87 18.18 2.87
C ASP A 626 -14.49 17.50 2.81
N ASN A 627 -14.05 17.18 1.59
CA ASN A 627 -12.74 16.65 1.25
C ASN A 627 -12.43 16.85 -0.26
N LEU A 628 -11.25 16.40 -0.71
CA LEU A 628 -10.90 16.35 -2.13
C LEU A 628 -11.86 15.42 -2.91
N PRO A 629 -12.20 15.72 -4.18
CA PRO A 629 -13.16 14.93 -4.96
C PRO A 629 -12.87 13.42 -5.00
N ASN A 630 -11.62 13.01 -5.14
CA ASN A 630 -11.23 11.60 -5.12
C ASN A 630 -11.44 10.91 -3.75
N GLN A 631 -11.43 11.66 -2.65
CA GLN A 631 -11.76 11.19 -1.30
C GLN A 631 -13.28 11.23 -1.03
N CYS A 632 -14.06 11.95 -1.85
CA CYS A 632 -15.52 11.98 -1.77
C CYS A 632 -16.20 10.94 -2.69
N MET A 633 -15.59 10.63 -3.83
CA MET A 633 -16.16 9.72 -4.83
C MET A 633 -15.74 8.26 -4.56
N HIS A 634 -16.53 7.29 -5.04
CA HIS A 634 -16.17 5.88 -5.02
C HIS A 634 -16.65 5.13 -6.28
N PRO A 635 -15.97 4.04 -6.69
CA PRO A 635 -16.52 3.10 -7.67
C PRO A 635 -17.74 2.38 -7.08
N VAL A 636 -18.72 2.06 -7.92
CA VAL A 636 -20.03 1.50 -7.50
C VAL A 636 -20.10 -0.03 -7.60
N GLY A 637 -18.94 -0.70 -7.58
CA GLY A 637 -18.80 -2.15 -7.68
C GLY A 637 -18.63 -2.67 -9.11
N HIS A 638 -18.02 -3.85 -9.24
CA HIS A 638 -17.61 -4.43 -10.52
C HIS A 638 -18.78 -4.89 -11.39
N TRP A 639 -20.01 -4.95 -10.86
CA TRP A 639 -21.20 -5.19 -11.69
C TRP A 639 -21.32 -4.17 -12.83
N PHE A 640 -20.95 -2.91 -12.60
CA PHE A 640 -21.08 -1.85 -13.62
C PHE A 640 -20.02 -1.92 -14.73
N GLU A 641 -18.95 -2.71 -14.59
CA GLU A 641 -17.85 -2.72 -15.57
C GLU A 641 -18.28 -3.34 -16.91
N VAL A 642 -19.03 -4.44 -16.88
CA VAL A 642 -19.57 -5.09 -18.10
C VAL A 642 -20.72 -4.27 -18.72
N PRO A 643 -21.78 -3.85 -17.99
CA PRO A 643 -22.84 -3.00 -18.53
C PRO A 643 -22.34 -1.64 -19.04
N ASN A 644 -21.25 -1.10 -18.48
CA ASN A 644 -20.66 0.13 -19.02
C ASN A 644 -20.13 -0.07 -20.45
N MET A 645 -19.70 -1.28 -20.85
CA MET A 645 -19.34 -1.57 -22.25
C MET A 645 -20.53 -1.40 -23.20
N LEU A 646 -21.76 -1.66 -22.72
CA LEU A 646 -22.98 -1.38 -23.47
C LEU A 646 -23.20 0.13 -23.57
N ARG A 647 -23.11 0.84 -22.44
CA ARG A 647 -23.41 2.28 -22.33
C ARG A 647 -22.39 3.18 -23.02
N ASN A 648 -21.12 2.81 -23.00
CA ASN A 648 -20.02 3.62 -23.54
C ASN A 648 -19.68 3.27 -25.00
N GLY A 649 -20.39 2.32 -25.61
CA GLY A 649 -20.20 1.91 -27.00
C GLY A 649 -19.06 0.93 -27.25
N THR A 650 -18.30 0.49 -26.23
CA THR A 650 -17.19 -0.45 -26.43
C THR A 650 -17.67 -1.78 -27.01
N LEU A 651 -18.79 -2.33 -26.52
CA LEU A 651 -19.31 -3.58 -27.08
C LEU A 651 -19.82 -3.39 -28.52
N ALA A 652 -20.45 -2.25 -28.82
CA ALA A 652 -20.87 -1.92 -30.17
C ALA A 652 -19.67 -1.81 -31.13
N GLN A 653 -18.57 -1.20 -30.69
CA GLN A 653 -17.32 -1.14 -31.43
C GLN A 653 -16.73 -2.54 -31.68
N LEU A 654 -16.71 -3.40 -30.65
CA LEU A 654 -16.22 -4.78 -30.80
C LEU A 654 -17.02 -5.57 -31.84
N LEU A 655 -18.35 -5.49 -31.79
CA LEU A 655 -19.24 -6.18 -32.73
C LEU A 655 -19.15 -5.61 -34.15
N HIS A 656 -18.92 -4.30 -34.27
CA HIS A 656 -18.67 -3.67 -35.56
C HIS A 656 -17.34 -4.15 -36.17
N ASN A 657 -16.26 -4.15 -35.39
CA ASN A 657 -14.94 -4.60 -35.83
C ASN A 657 -14.91 -6.10 -36.15
N ASN A 658 -15.71 -6.89 -35.42
CA ASN A 658 -15.78 -8.34 -35.59
C ASN A 658 -17.23 -8.85 -35.49
N PRO A 659 -17.93 -8.94 -36.64
CA PRO A 659 -19.30 -9.45 -36.68
C PRO A 659 -19.47 -10.90 -36.21
N ASN A 660 -18.39 -11.70 -36.24
CA ASN A 660 -18.40 -13.10 -35.77
C ASN A 660 -18.29 -13.22 -34.25
N LEU A 661 -18.08 -12.12 -33.52
CA LEU A 661 -17.97 -12.13 -32.07
C LEU A 661 -19.28 -12.67 -31.44
N ARG A 662 -19.12 -13.66 -30.56
CA ARG A 662 -20.22 -14.35 -29.86
C ARG A 662 -20.02 -14.41 -28.36
N TYR A 663 -18.77 -14.54 -27.92
CA TYR A 663 -18.47 -14.81 -26.52
C TYR A 663 -17.53 -13.75 -25.91
N LEU A 664 -17.73 -13.47 -24.64
CA LEU A 664 -16.78 -12.70 -23.83
C LEU A 664 -16.22 -13.59 -22.72
N MET A 665 -14.91 -13.54 -22.51
CA MET A 665 -14.29 -14.03 -21.29
C MET A 665 -14.01 -12.83 -20.38
N VAL A 666 -14.74 -12.72 -19.27
CA VAL A 666 -14.58 -11.65 -18.27
C VAL A 666 -13.82 -12.18 -17.07
N HIS A 667 -12.78 -11.48 -16.61
CA HIS A 667 -12.03 -11.86 -15.41
C HIS A 667 -11.41 -10.66 -14.70
N ASN A 668 -11.06 -10.82 -13.42
CA ASN A 668 -10.28 -9.81 -12.71
C ASN A 668 -8.87 -9.66 -13.29
N ILE A 669 -8.34 -8.44 -13.28
CA ILE A 669 -6.96 -8.16 -13.68
C ILE A 669 -5.93 -8.95 -12.84
N ASP A 670 -6.27 -9.36 -11.62
CA ASP A 670 -5.41 -10.13 -10.73
C ASP A 670 -5.64 -11.65 -10.74
N THR A 671 -6.55 -12.17 -11.56
CA THR A 671 -6.67 -13.62 -11.85
C THR A 671 -5.68 -13.99 -12.96
N LEU A 672 -4.41 -14.18 -12.59
CA LEU A 672 -3.32 -14.30 -13.57
C LEU A 672 -3.36 -15.58 -14.41
N GLY A 673 -3.97 -16.65 -13.92
CA GLY A 673 -4.13 -17.90 -14.67
C GLY A 673 -5.27 -17.93 -15.69
N ALA A 674 -6.14 -16.91 -15.68
CA ALA A 674 -7.27 -16.80 -16.60
C ALA A 674 -6.75 -16.64 -18.04
N THR A 675 -7.03 -17.60 -18.92
CA THR A 675 -6.66 -17.55 -20.33
C THR A 675 -7.76 -18.16 -21.21
N LEU A 676 -7.73 -17.86 -22.51
CA LEU A 676 -8.64 -18.47 -23.48
C LEU A 676 -8.26 -19.94 -23.70
N ASP A 677 -8.85 -20.81 -22.89
CA ASP A 677 -8.66 -22.24 -22.95
C ASP A 677 -9.75 -22.88 -23.84
N PRO A 678 -9.38 -23.57 -24.94
CA PRO A 678 -10.36 -24.18 -25.83
C PRO A 678 -11.24 -25.24 -25.15
N ALA A 679 -10.75 -25.94 -24.12
CA ALA A 679 -11.53 -26.91 -23.38
C ALA A 679 -12.67 -26.23 -22.61
N ILE A 680 -12.34 -25.13 -21.91
CA ILE A 680 -13.31 -24.37 -21.11
C ILE A 680 -14.32 -23.65 -22.01
N LEU A 681 -13.84 -23.02 -23.09
CA LEU A 681 -14.72 -22.40 -24.08
C LEU A 681 -15.66 -23.43 -24.71
N GLY A 682 -15.13 -24.61 -25.08
CA GLY A 682 -15.93 -25.71 -25.61
C GLY A 682 -17.05 -26.13 -24.66
N LEU A 683 -16.74 -26.29 -23.37
CA LEU A 683 -17.74 -26.61 -22.33
C LEU A 683 -18.81 -25.52 -22.23
N HIS A 684 -18.42 -24.24 -22.29
CA HIS A 684 -19.37 -23.13 -22.30
C HIS A 684 -20.31 -23.20 -23.51
N ILE A 685 -19.77 -23.35 -24.72
CA ILE A 685 -20.57 -23.43 -25.96
C ILE A 685 -21.51 -24.64 -25.92
N ALA A 686 -21.03 -25.80 -25.48
CA ALA A 686 -21.84 -27.02 -25.38
C ALA A 686 -22.97 -26.91 -24.34
N SER A 687 -22.77 -26.12 -23.27
CA SER A 687 -23.77 -25.93 -22.22
C SER A 687 -25.00 -25.12 -22.67
N GLN A 688 -24.85 -24.32 -23.74
CA GLN A 688 -25.86 -23.39 -24.25
C GLN A 688 -26.44 -22.43 -23.19
N GLN A 689 -25.71 -22.22 -22.09
CA GLN A 689 -26.09 -21.28 -21.04
C GLN A 689 -25.60 -19.87 -21.37
N THR A 690 -26.32 -18.84 -20.90
CA THR A 690 -25.89 -17.44 -21.06
C THR A 690 -24.59 -17.17 -20.34
N PHE A 691 -24.42 -17.75 -19.14
CA PHE A 691 -23.21 -17.56 -18.33
C PHE A 691 -22.57 -18.91 -17.97
N SER A 692 -21.24 -18.94 -17.92
CA SER A 692 -20.50 -19.99 -17.22
C SER A 692 -19.48 -19.37 -16.26
N PHE A 693 -19.60 -19.64 -14.96
CA PHE A 693 -18.70 -19.11 -13.94
C PHE A 693 -17.67 -20.17 -13.54
N GLU A 694 -16.40 -19.77 -13.50
CA GLU A 694 -15.32 -20.62 -13.03
C GLU A 694 -15.18 -20.54 -11.51
N VAL A 695 -15.14 -21.69 -10.86
CA VAL A 695 -14.92 -21.85 -9.42
C VAL A 695 -13.68 -22.71 -9.16
N THR A 696 -12.98 -22.48 -8.06
CA THR A 696 -11.85 -23.33 -7.62
C THR A 696 -12.19 -23.97 -6.28
N ALA A 697 -11.54 -25.09 -5.96
CA ALA A 697 -11.58 -25.61 -4.60
C ALA A 697 -11.11 -24.53 -3.60
N ARG A 698 -11.89 -24.33 -2.54
CA ARG A 698 -11.63 -23.31 -1.51
C ARG A 698 -10.47 -23.74 -0.61
N ARG A 699 -9.58 -22.80 -0.29
CA ARG A 699 -8.56 -22.92 0.77
C ARG A 699 -8.91 -22.01 1.95
N VAL A 700 -8.29 -22.27 3.11
CA VAL A 700 -8.48 -21.49 4.34
C VAL A 700 -8.18 -20.00 4.15
N ASP A 701 -7.20 -19.67 3.32
CA ASP A 701 -6.79 -18.28 3.06
C ASP A 701 -7.68 -17.56 2.04
N ASP A 702 -8.55 -18.28 1.32
CA ASP A 702 -9.44 -17.68 0.34
C ASP A 702 -10.57 -16.94 1.06
N ARG A 703 -10.60 -15.62 0.88
CA ARG A 703 -11.64 -14.72 1.39
C ARG A 703 -12.51 -14.22 0.25
N GLY A 704 -13.83 -14.39 0.35
CA GLY A 704 -14.78 -13.85 -0.62
C GLY A 704 -15.89 -14.83 -1.00
N GLY A 705 -16.66 -14.48 -2.02
CA GLY A 705 -17.83 -15.25 -2.39
C GLY A 705 -17.55 -16.73 -2.69
N GLY A 706 -18.49 -17.58 -2.30
CA GLY A 706 -18.48 -19.01 -2.58
C GLY A 706 -19.67 -19.42 -3.42
N LEU A 707 -19.59 -20.60 -4.03
CA LEU A 707 -20.75 -21.21 -4.67
C LEU A 707 -21.56 -21.95 -3.60
N ALA A 708 -22.86 -21.66 -3.54
CA ALA A 708 -23.76 -22.28 -2.57
C ALA A 708 -25.11 -22.56 -3.22
N ARG A 709 -25.91 -23.39 -2.56
CA ARG A 709 -27.34 -23.44 -2.80
C ARG A 709 -28.05 -22.66 -1.70
N VAL A 710 -28.78 -21.62 -2.11
CA VAL A 710 -29.58 -20.77 -1.22
C VAL A 710 -31.05 -20.92 -1.56
N ASP A 711 -31.84 -21.38 -0.60
CA ASP A 711 -33.29 -21.58 -0.78
C ASP A 711 -33.60 -22.35 -2.08
N ASP A 712 -32.87 -23.45 -2.27
CA ASP A 712 -32.85 -24.37 -3.42
C ASP A 712 -32.30 -23.84 -4.75
N GLN A 713 -31.86 -22.58 -4.83
CA GLN A 713 -31.19 -22.03 -6.02
C GLN A 713 -29.66 -22.12 -5.90
N VAL A 714 -29.00 -22.72 -6.89
CA VAL A 714 -27.52 -22.70 -6.99
C VAL A 714 -27.07 -21.34 -7.49
N ARG A 715 -26.24 -20.65 -6.71
CA ARG A 715 -25.75 -19.31 -7.04
C ARG A 715 -24.44 -18.98 -6.31
N LEU A 716 -23.74 -17.98 -6.82
CA LEU A 716 -22.64 -17.36 -6.09
C LEU A 716 -23.21 -16.49 -4.96
N VAL A 717 -22.59 -16.59 -3.79
CA VAL A 717 -22.95 -15.80 -2.61
C VAL A 717 -21.72 -15.08 -2.14
N GLU A 718 -21.79 -13.76 -2.13
CA GLU A 718 -20.70 -12.89 -1.69
C GLU A 718 -20.46 -13.01 -0.19
N GLY A 719 -19.20 -12.90 0.25
CA GLY A 719 -18.86 -13.02 1.68
C GLY A 719 -19.59 -12.00 2.56
N LEU A 720 -19.87 -10.81 2.02
CA LEU A 720 -20.65 -9.76 2.69
C LEU A 720 -22.14 -10.12 2.85
N ALA A 721 -22.64 -11.05 2.03
CA ALA A 721 -24.01 -11.57 2.09
C ALA A 721 -24.18 -12.76 3.02
N MET A 722 -23.10 -13.36 3.52
CA MET A 722 -23.20 -14.50 4.43
C MET A 722 -23.76 -14.07 5.80
N PRO A 723 -24.77 -14.77 6.35
CA PRO A 723 -25.30 -14.50 7.68
C PRO A 723 -24.24 -14.57 8.78
N ARG A 724 -23.35 -15.57 8.69
CA ARG A 724 -22.18 -15.73 9.57
C ARG A 724 -20.94 -15.97 8.73
N ILE A 725 -19.82 -15.38 9.13
CA ILE A 725 -18.51 -15.59 8.48
C ILE A 725 -18.13 -17.08 8.46
N THR A 726 -18.52 -17.85 9.47
CA THR A 726 -18.19 -19.28 9.55
C THR A 726 -18.89 -20.13 8.49
N ASP A 727 -20.03 -19.67 7.95
CA ASP A 727 -20.80 -20.42 6.94
C ASP A 727 -20.01 -20.55 5.62
N GLU A 728 -19.10 -19.61 5.36
CA GLU A 728 -18.20 -19.62 4.20
C GLU A 728 -17.28 -20.86 4.18
N PHE A 729 -16.90 -21.39 5.35
CA PHE A 729 -16.03 -22.58 5.46
C PHE A 729 -16.76 -23.89 5.14
N GLY A 730 -18.10 -23.88 5.11
CA GLY A 730 -18.90 -25.04 4.72
C GLY A 730 -18.98 -25.26 3.21
N LEU A 731 -18.50 -24.31 2.40
CA LEU A 731 -18.63 -24.33 0.95
C LEU A 731 -17.35 -24.85 0.29
N ARG A 732 -17.46 -25.85 -0.59
CA ARG A 732 -16.30 -26.46 -1.27
C ARG A 732 -15.62 -25.53 -2.27
N PHE A 733 -16.36 -24.56 -2.80
CA PHE A 733 -15.95 -23.79 -3.96
C PHE A 733 -15.82 -22.29 -3.66
N TYR A 734 -14.77 -21.71 -4.23
CA TYR A 734 -14.44 -20.29 -4.21
C TYR A 734 -14.65 -19.67 -5.58
N ASN A 735 -15.27 -18.49 -5.63
CA ASN A 735 -15.49 -17.76 -6.87
C ASN A 735 -14.18 -17.15 -7.41
N THR A 736 -13.77 -17.53 -8.62
CA THR A 736 -12.59 -16.95 -9.29
C THR A 736 -12.88 -15.60 -9.94
N LEU A 737 -14.17 -15.25 -10.05
CA LEU A 737 -14.71 -14.14 -10.85
C LEU A 737 -14.22 -14.15 -12.31
N THR A 738 -13.91 -15.34 -12.83
CA THR A 738 -13.74 -15.58 -14.27
C THR A 738 -15.04 -16.17 -14.80
N ASN A 739 -15.61 -15.56 -15.83
CA ASN A 739 -16.84 -16.03 -16.42
C ASN A 739 -16.87 -15.87 -17.94
N TRP A 740 -17.58 -16.78 -18.58
CA TRP A 740 -17.84 -16.80 -20.01
C TRP A 740 -19.27 -16.34 -20.25
N ILE A 741 -19.46 -15.46 -21.23
CA ILE A 741 -20.73 -14.83 -21.54
C ILE A 741 -21.07 -15.08 -22.99
N ASP A 742 -22.26 -15.64 -23.26
CA ASP A 742 -22.90 -15.54 -24.56
C ASP A 742 -23.51 -14.14 -24.72
N ILE A 743 -23.02 -13.39 -25.72
CA ILE A 743 -23.39 -11.98 -25.89
C ILE A 743 -24.89 -11.84 -26.14
N ASP A 744 -25.48 -12.68 -26.97
CA ASP A 744 -26.89 -12.56 -27.36
C ASP A 744 -27.82 -12.98 -26.21
N GLY A 745 -27.45 -14.00 -25.44
CA GLY A 745 -28.12 -14.39 -24.20
C GLY A 745 -28.10 -13.25 -23.16
N MET A 746 -26.95 -12.59 -22.98
CA MET A 746 -26.84 -11.45 -22.08
C MET A 746 -27.68 -10.26 -22.57
N LEU A 747 -27.63 -9.92 -23.86
CA LEU A 747 -28.44 -8.83 -24.41
C LEU A 747 -29.94 -9.12 -24.24
N THR A 748 -30.38 -10.35 -24.50
CA THR A 748 -31.76 -10.79 -24.28
C THR A 748 -32.18 -10.63 -22.81
N LEU A 749 -31.32 -11.01 -21.86
CA LEU A 749 -31.57 -10.84 -20.42
C LEU A 749 -31.73 -9.36 -20.03
N PHE A 750 -31.03 -8.44 -20.71
CA PHE A 750 -31.20 -7.00 -20.55
C PHE A 750 -32.37 -6.42 -21.35
N GLY A 751 -33.09 -7.22 -22.16
CA GLY A 751 -34.16 -6.75 -23.04
C GLY A 751 -33.67 -5.97 -24.26
N LEU A 752 -32.44 -6.25 -24.70
CA LEU A 752 -31.73 -5.59 -25.80
C LEU A 752 -31.43 -6.56 -26.94
N THR A 753 -31.19 -5.99 -28.12
CA THR A 753 -30.65 -6.68 -29.30
C THR A 753 -29.29 -6.09 -29.70
N ARG A 754 -28.58 -6.75 -30.62
CA ARG A 754 -27.35 -6.18 -31.20
C ARG A 754 -27.60 -4.83 -31.89
N ASP A 755 -28.74 -4.65 -32.54
CA ASP A 755 -29.08 -3.37 -33.17
C ASP A 755 -29.33 -2.26 -32.14
N ASP A 756 -29.97 -2.59 -31.00
CA ASP A 756 -30.19 -1.63 -29.93
C ASP A 756 -28.90 -1.06 -29.37
N ILE A 757 -27.87 -1.91 -29.16
CA ILE A 757 -26.58 -1.43 -28.65
C ILE A 757 -25.81 -0.60 -29.68
N MET A 758 -26.06 -0.80 -30.98
CA MET A 758 -25.40 -0.04 -32.04
C MET A 758 -26.10 1.29 -32.35
N GLN A 759 -27.43 1.37 -32.16
CA GLN A 759 -28.24 2.48 -32.67
C GLN A 759 -29.04 3.24 -31.59
N ASN A 760 -29.31 2.63 -30.43
CA ASN A 760 -30.28 3.13 -29.44
C ASN A 760 -29.67 3.33 -28.04
N PRO A 761 -28.74 4.30 -27.84
CA PRO A 761 -28.06 4.50 -26.56
C PRO A 761 -29.00 4.80 -25.38
N GLU A 762 -30.13 5.46 -25.64
CA GLU A 762 -31.15 5.72 -24.59
C GLU A 762 -31.82 4.43 -24.09
N ARG A 763 -32.15 3.52 -25.01
CA ARG A 763 -32.71 2.21 -24.66
C ARG A 763 -31.70 1.39 -23.85
N VAL A 764 -30.42 1.44 -24.23
CA VAL A 764 -29.34 0.80 -23.46
C VAL A 764 -29.25 1.35 -22.05
N ASN A 765 -29.27 2.67 -21.87
CA ASN A 765 -29.23 3.30 -20.54
C ASN A 765 -30.42 2.88 -19.67
N GLN A 766 -31.63 2.83 -20.25
CA GLN A 766 -32.85 2.38 -19.54
C GLN A 766 -32.75 0.91 -19.14
N ALA A 767 -32.32 0.03 -20.05
CA ALA A 767 -32.15 -1.40 -19.79
C ALA A 767 -31.11 -1.67 -18.68
N VAL A 768 -29.96 -0.97 -18.72
CA VAL A 768 -28.94 -1.11 -17.67
C VAL A 768 -29.45 -0.62 -16.32
N ARG A 769 -30.19 0.50 -16.27
CA ARG A 769 -30.84 0.96 -15.02
C ARG A 769 -31.85 -0.05 -14.50
N ALA A 770 -32.70 -0.61 -15.37
CA ALA A 770 -33.69 -1.61 -15.01
C ALA A 770 -33.05 -2.91 -14.50
N MET A 771 -31.89 -3.31 -15.03
CA MET A 771 -31.15 -4.44 -14.48
C MET A 771 -30.48 -4.10 -13.14
N ALA A 772 -29.93 -2.88 -12.99
CA ALA A 772 -29.27 -2.46 -11.76
C ALA A 772 -30.20 -2.48 -10.53
N THR A 773 -31.49 -2.20 -10.70
CA THR A 773 -32.49 -2.28 -9.62
C THR A 773 -32.80 -3.71 -9.19
N ARG A 774 -32.55 -4.71 -10.05
CA ARG A 774 -32.71 -6.14 -9.74
C ARG A 774 -31.53 -6.71 -8.96
N MET A 775 -30.38 -6.03 -8.98
CA MET A 775 -29.18 -6.43 -8.25
C MET A 775 -29.25 -6.00 -6.78
N PRO A 776 -28.72 -6.79 -5.83
CA PRO A 776 -28.47 -6.35 -4.46
C PRO A 776 -27.63 -5.07 -4.41
N THR A 777 -27.76 -4.29 -3.33
CA THR A 777 -26.90 -3.15 -3.06
C THR A 777 -26.21 -3.38 -1.73
N TYR A 778 -24.88 -3.52 -1.77
CA TYR A 778 -24.07 -3.71 -0.57
C TYR A 778 -23.56 -2.38 -0.05
N VAL A 779 -23.71 -2.13 1.26
CA VAL A 779 -23.10 -0.98 1.93
C VAL A 779 -21.79 -1.42 2.59
N THR A 780 -20.70 -0.70 2.36
CA THR A 780 -19.41 -0.95 3.03
C THR A 780 -18.88 0.32 3.69
N ILE A 781 -18.12 0.15 4.77
CA ILE A 781 -17.40 1.23 5.42
C ILE A 781 -15.96 1.23 4.94
N LYS A 782 -15.46 2.40 4.54
CA LYS A 782 -14.06 2.63 4.17
C LYS A 782 -13.50 3.81 4.93
N ASP A 783 -12.23 3.74 5.22
CA ASP A 783 -11.51 4.86 5.81
C ASP A 783 -10.98 5.79 4.71
N VAL A 784 -11.27 7.08 4.84
CA VAL A 784 -10.73 8.14 3.96
C VAL A 784 -9.84 9.08 4.75
N LYS A 785 -8.81 9.57 4.08
CA LYS A 785 -7.81 10.47 4.66
C LYS A 785 -8.20 11.91 4.38
N LYS A 786 -8.23 12.75 5.41
CA LYS A 786 -8.45 14.19 5.31
C LYS A 786 -7.21 14.93 5.78
N ARG A 787 -6.52 15.60 4.85
CA ARG A 787 -5.31 16.36 5.16
C ARG A 787 -5.63 17.81 5.49
N TRP A 788 -4.96 18.36 6.50
CA TRP A 788 -5.07 19.76 6.90
C TRP A 788 -3.72 20.29 7.41
N GLY A 789 -3.58 21.62 7.48
CA GLY A 789 -2.35 22.27 7.93
C GLY A 789 -1.10 21.90 7.11
N ASN A 790 0.04 21.71 7.78
CA ASN A 790 1.33 21.38 7.18
C ASN A 790 1.61 19.85 7.21
N GLY A 791 0.60 19.03 6.88
CA GLY A 791 0.75 17.58 6.77
C GLY A 791 0.06 16.75 7.85
N GLN A 792 -0.87 17.33 8.62
CA GLN A 792 -1.77 16.55 9.48
C GLN A 792 -2.76 15.75 8.63
N GLU A 793 -3.09 14.52 9.05
CA GLU A 793 -3.97 13.61 8.31
C GLU A 793 -4.92 12.90 9.29
N ASP A 794 -6.21 13.24 9.25
CA ASP A 794 -7.24 12.53 10.00
C ASP A 794 -7.86 11.42 9.16
N ILE A 795 -8.30 10.34 9.81
CA ILE A 795 -8.96 9.21 9.17
C ILE A 795 -10.43 9.19 9.58
N TYR A 796 -11.33 9.21 8.59
CA TYR A 796 -12.77 9.17 8.80
C TYR A 796 -13.38 7.92 8.15
N PRO A 797 -14.25 7.17 8.87
CA PRO A 797 -15.04 6.12 8.26
C PRO A 797 -16.16 6.75 7.44
N VAL A 798 -16.29 6.33 6.20
CA VAL A 798 -17.33 6.77 5.27
C VAL A 798 -18.04 5.56 4.67
N ALA A 799 -19.35 5.70 4.45
CA ALA A 799 -20.15 4.67 3.82
C ALA A 799 -20.11 4.83 2.30
N GLN A 800 -20.05 3.71 1.60
CA GLN A 800 -20.15 3.62 0.15
C GLN A 800 -21.03 2.42 -0.22
N PHE A 801 -21.57 2.41 -1.43
CA PHE A 801 -22.37 1.29 -1.92
C PHE A 801 -21.72 0.60 -3.13
N GLU A 802 -21.96 -0.71 -3.27
CA GLU A 802 -21.39 -1.52 -4.35
C GLU A 802 -22.43 -2.53 -4.87
N LYS A 803 -22.38 -2.83 -6.17
CA LYS A 803 -23.07 -3.96 -6.81
C LYS A 803 -22.06 -4.94 -7.37
N LEU A 804 -22.30 -6.25 -7.20
CA LEU A 804 -21.32 -7.28 -7.48
C LEU A 804 -21.81 -8.17 -8.63
N TRP A 805 -20.93 -8.41 -9.61
CA TRP A 805 -21.23 -9.22 -10.81
C TRP A 805 -21.64 -10.67 -10.50
N GLY A 806 -21.18 -11.25 -9.39
CA GLY A 806 -21.58 -12.59 -8.96
C GLY A 806 -23.10 -12.73 -8.74
N ASP A 807 -23.78 -11.63 -8.38
CA ASP A 807 -25.23 -11.62 -8.13
C ASP A 807 -26.06 -11.86 -9.39
N MET A 808 -25.46 -11.76 -10.59
CA MET A 808 -26.11 -12.18 -11.83
C MET A 808 -26.58 -13.63 -11.78
N THR A 809 -25.89 -14.47 -11.00
CA THR A 809 -26.25 -15.89 -10.80
C THR A 809 -27.48 -16.11 -9.93
N ALA A 810 -27.92 -15.08 -9.20
CA ALA A 810 -29.13 -15.12 -8.39
C ALA A 810 -30.40 -14.78 -9.18
N LEU A 811 -30.28 -14.27 -10.40
CA LEU A 811 -31.43 -13.92 -11.24
C LEU A 811 -32.19 -15.19 -11.69
N PRO A 812 -33.52 -15.25 -11.52
CA PRO A 812 -34.29 -16.46 -11.83
C PRO A 812 -34.41 -16.76 -13.33
N ASP A 813 -34.23 -15.74 -14.17
CA ASP A 813 -34.26 -15.78 -15.64
C ASP A 813 -32.86 -15.88 -16.26
N ALA A 814 -31.79 -15.88 -15.45
CA ALA A 814 -30.44 -16.10 -15.94
C ALA A 814 -30.13 -17.60 -16.02
N THR A 815 -29.68 -18.04 -17.19
CA THR A 815 -29.21 -19.41 -17.43
C THR A 815 -27.71 -19.48 -17.15
N VAL A 816 -27.32 -20.32 -16.17
CA VAL A 816 -25.98 -20.31 -15.59
C VAL A 816 -25.44 -21.73 -15.45
N ASN A 817 -24.17 -21.89 -15.83
CA ASN A 817 -23.38 -23.09 -15.62
C ASN A 817 -22.19 -22.78 -14.69
N PHE A 818 -21.74 -23.75 -13.90
CA PHE A 818 -20.56 -23.62 -13.03
C PHE A 818 -19.49 -24.63 -13.44
N LEU A 819 -18.26 -24.14 -13.63
CA LEU A 819 -17.11 -24.94 -14.06
C LEU A 819 -16.06 -24.96 -12.96
N GLN A 820 -15.74 -26.14 -12.42
CA GLN A 820 -14.61 -26.29 -11.51
C GLN A 820 -13.31 -26.24 -12.30
N VAL A 821 -12.43 -25.30 -11.98
CA VAL A 821 -11.11 -25.15 -12.60
C VAL A 821 -9.98 -25.38 -11.60
N THR A 822 -8.76 -25.56 -12.12
CA THR A 822 -7.57 -25.71 -11.28
C THR A 822 -7.27 -24.43 -10.52
N ARG A 823 -6.63 -24.56 -9.36
CA ARG A 823 -6.17 -23.40 -8.57
C ARG A 823 -5.26 -22.48 -9.38
N LEU A 824 -4.35 -23.06 -10.17
CA LEU A 824 -3.40 -22.33 -11.01
C LEU A 824 -4.11 -21.39 -12.01
N ARG A 825 -5.28 -21.79 -12.51
CA ARG A 825 -6.13 -20.97 -13.39
C ARG A 825 -6.91 -19.91 -12.61
N GLY A 826 -7.54 -20.31 -11.51
CA GLY A 826 -8.53 -19.50 -10.78
C GLY A 826 -8.01 -18.64 -9.63
N GLN A 827 -6.73 -18.74 -9.25
CA GLN A 827 -6.16 -17.99 -8.13
C GLN A 827 -6.09 -16.49 -8.42
N GLN A 828 -6.49 -15.70 -7.41
CA GLN A 828 -6.46 -14.24 -7.44
C GLN A 828 -5.33 -13.72 -6.56
N LEU A 829 -4.55 -12.77 -7.08
CA LEU A 829 -3.42 -12.16 -6.40
C LEU A 829 -3.80 -10.78 -5.83
N LYS A 830 -4.49 -10.76 -4.68
CA LYS A 830 -5.14 -9.58 -4.09
C LYS A 830 -4.20 -8.69 -3.27
N ASP A 831 -3.17 -9.28 -2.67
CA ASP A 831 -2.21 -8.60 -1.78
C ASP A 831 -0.76 -8.97 -2.16
N GLN A 832 0.16 -8.02 -2.00
CA GLN A 832 1.59 -8.26 -2.26
C GLN A 832 2.17 -9.34 -1.34
N ALA A 833 1.64 -9.51 -0.13
CA ALA A 833 2.07 -10.57 0.79
C ALA A 833 1.88 -11.98 0.22
N GLN A 834 1.00 -12.16 -0.78
CA GLN A 834 0.74 -13.44 -1.44
C GLN A 834 1.80 -13.82 -2.48
N LEU A 835 2.68 -12.89 -2.88
CA LEU A 835 3.65 -13.08 -3.94
C LEU A 835 4.66 -14.19 -3.65
N ASP A 836 5.15 -14.33 -2.41
CA ASP A 836 6.17 -15.34 -2.07
C ASP A 836 5.59 -16.76 -2.22
N GLY A 837 4.41 -17.00 -1.64
CA GLY A 837 3.71 -18.28 -1.78
C GLY A 837 3.41 -18.62 -3.23
N TRP A 838 2.94 -17.64 -4.01
CA TRP A 838 2.62 -17.79 -5.44
C TRP A 838 3.85 -18.01 -6.34
N LEU A 839 5.02 -17.48 -5.97
CA LEU A 839 6.29 -17.80 -6.64
C LEU A 839 6.75 -19.22 -6.33
N ARG A 840 6.59 -19.66 -5.07
CA ARG A 840 7.08 -20.95 -4.56
C ARG A 840 6.23 -22.15 -4.97
N ASP A 841 4.91 -21.99 -5.06
CA ASP A 841 3.99 -23.10 -5.37
C ASP A 841 3.92 -23.46 -6.86
N GLY A 842 4.74 -22.82 -7.70
CA GLY A 842 4.82 -23.04 -9.14
C GLY A 842 3.80 -22.25 -9.96
N SER A 843 2.93 -21.45 -9.32
CA SER A 843 1.93 -20.65 -10.04
C SER A 843 2.55 -19.66 -11.01
N ALA A 844 3.62 -18.97 -10.60
CA ALA A 844 4.34 -18.05 -11.49
C ALA A 844 4.90 -18.75 -12.74
N ALA A 845 5.51 -19.93 -12.58
CA ALA A 845 6.05 -20.70 -13.70
C ALA A 845 4.96 -21.24 -14.63
N TYR A 846 3.83 -21.69 -14.07
CA TYR A 846 2.66 -22.07 -14.85
C TYR A 846 2.15 -20.89 -15.70
N ILE A 847 2.04 -19.70 -15.13
CA ILE A 847 1.58 -18.50 -15.83
C ILE A 847 2.58 -18.07 -16.91
N ASP A 848 3.88 -18.14 -16.64
CA ASP A 848 4.94 -17.83 -17.62
C ASP A 848 4.81 -18.73 -18.86
N ALA A 849 4.49 -20.02 -18.68
CA ALA A 849 4.26 -20.97 -19.78
C ALA A 849 3.02 -20.65 -20.64
N LEU A 850 2.07 -19.86 -20.13
CA LEU A 850 0.90 -19.38 -20.88
C LEU A 850 1.19 -18.09 -21.68
N CYS A 851 2.38 -17.51 -21.54
CA CYS A 851 2.69 -16.21 -22.13
C CYS A 851 3.55 -16.37 -23.40
N ASP A 852 3.28 -15.55 -24.43
CA ASP A 852 4.23 -15.26 -25.49
C ASP A 852 4.78 -13.84 -25.27
N TRP A 853 6.04 -13.75 -24.82
CA TRP A 853 6.69 -12.49 -24.46
C TRP A 853 7.23 -11.70 -25.65
N ASN A 854 6.88 -12.08 -26.89
CA ASN A 854 7.10 -11.25 -28.07
C ASN A 854 6.07 -10.10 -28.13
N VAL A 855 5.97 -9.35 -27.02
CA VAL A 855 5.09 -8.21 -26.75
C VAL A 855 5.82 -7.09 -26.02
#